data_AF-A0A843SX20-F1
#
_entry.id   AF-A0A843SX20-F1
#
_cell.length_a   1.000
_cell.length_b   1.000
_cell.length_c   1.000
_cell.angle_alpha   90.00
_cell.angle_beta   90.00
_cell.angle_gamma   90.00
#
_symmetry.space_group_name_H-M   'P 1'
#
loop_
_entity.id
_entity.type
_entity.pdbx_description
1 polymer ?
#
loop_
_entity_poly.entity_id
_entity_poly.type
_entity_poly.pdbx_seq_one_letter_code
_entity_poly.pdbx_strand_id
1 'polypeptide(L)'
;MILTAASSLYGAVASWRRGWYARQPGRARTLRQPVVSVGNLTAGGSGKTPLVAHIARLLLAHGERPAILTRGYARRSPRDGVTVVSDRSGVRAGLDVAGDEPLMLARALPGVPVLVGADRFFSGRLAEEQFEATVHLLDDGFQHLALARDIDLLLVDAHDLGDHVIPAGRLREPLAAAAAADAVLVTAESRSDEHAATGTPASVGLELRVPVAFSVIRTVGPPPADLRGVPVLAVAAVARPERLFADLAATGWSVAGALAFRDHHAFSARDLGRIAAQARGLGAASIVTTDKDAVRFEACDVGSLALRPVALTVAIEPRAAFEEWLLERLRASHRSCRTGHAPAPRRTRSATAADRPAHPLPAVARQTLIRHRLEYVAVRTVIGFVRVMPSRLVDACGSLLGLVSYTLDRAHRRIAQRNVAAAFPARSAAERRQIVRGAFTHFGRLLFELLKFSTLSPEAMLARVEFEGEERVRSAYAHGNGVLFVTGHFGFWELQAMVHAIKLQPMAVMARALDNPALNQLLERIRTRTGNSVIYRQETMRRVLRQLHAGGGVGILIDQHIQSRDAIYVDFFNRPAATTSAVAALALRTGARVVPLFALPLGGGRYRMVYEHPIEPPPRDSADPIHEFTQRCTDVLEMYVRRHPELWMWMHRRWRDNGSLGDAERNLFPSVEPG
;
A
#
# COMPACT_ATOMS: atom_id res chain seq x y z
N MET A 1 -10.51 -25.31 10.31
CA MET A 1 -9.20 -25.53 10.95
C MET A 1 -8.09 -24.63 10.41
N ILE A 2 -7.84 -24.55 9.09
CA ILE A 2 -6.77 -23.68 8.55
C ILE A 2 -7.07 -22.18 8.75
N LEU A 3 -8.29 -21.73 8.43
CA LEU A 3 -8.70 -20.33 8.61
C LEU A 3 -8.70 -19.91 10.08
N THR A 4 -9.21 -20.76 10.97
CA THR A 4 -9.23 -20.49 12.41
C THR A 4 -7.82 -20.41 12.99
N ALA A 5 -6.87 -21.25 12.55
CA ALA A 5 -5.47 -21.13 12.93
C ALA A 5 -4.81 -19.83 12.44
N ALA A 6 -5.11 -19.41 11.20
CA ALA A 6 -4.65 -18.14 10.65
C ALA A 6 -5.25 -16.93 11.39
N SER A 7 -6.51 -17.01 11.84
CA SER A 7 -7.18 -15.98 12.64
C SER A 7 -6.62 -15.84 14.04
N SER A 8 -6.48 -16.97 14.75
CA SER A 8 -5.87 -17.00 16.08
C SER A 8 -4.47 -16.41 16.04
N LEU A 9 -3.72 -16.71 14.97
CA LEU A 9 -2.50 -15.99 14.74
C LEU A 9 -2.73 -14.49 14.59
N TYR A 10 -3.45 -14.07 13.55
CA TYR A 10 -3.48 -12.67 13.16
C TYR A 10 -3.89 -11.81 14.35
N GLY A 11 -4.86 -12.32 15.13
CA GLY A 11 -5.29 -11.75 16.39
C GLY A 11 -4.17 -11.63 17.42
N ALA A 12 -3.34 -12.64 17.59
CA ALA A 12 -2.19 -12.59 18.49
C ALA A 12 -1.11 -11.59 18.02
N VAL A 13 -0.89 -11.42 16.71
CA VAL A 13 0.01 -10.39 16.16
C VAL A 13 -0.52 -8.98 16.46
N ALA A 14 -1.81 -8.78 16.22
CA ALA A 14 -2.51 -7.53 16.51
C ALA A 14 -2.42 -7.18 18.01
N SER A 15 -2.76 -8.12 18.89
CA SER A 15 -2.64 -7.96 20.35
C SER A 15 -1.21 -7.66 20.80
N TRP A 16 -0.21 -8.36 20.23
CA TRP A 16 1.19 -8.09 20.52
C TRP A 16 1.59 -6.67 20.11
N ARG A 17 1.22 -6.23 18.90
CA ARG A 17 1.51 -4.88 18.39
C ARG A 17 0.89 -3.81 19.29
N ARG A 18 -0.35 -3.99 19.72
CA ARG A 18 -1.03 -3.09 20.67
C ARG A 18 -0.33 -3.05 22.02
N GLY A 19 -0.01 -4.22 22.59
CA GLY A 19 0.75 -4.31 23.83
C GLY A 19 2.15 -3.71 23.74
N TRP A 20 2.77 -3.74 22.55
CA TRP A 20 4.07 -3.13 22.30
C TRP A 20 4.02 -1.60 22.35
N TYR A 21 3.02 -0.98 21.70
CA TYR A 21 2.79 0.46 21.82
C TYR A 21 2.38 0.87 23.24
N ALA A 22 1.57 0.04 23.92
CA ALA A 22 1.20 0.28 25.32
C ALA A 22 2.41 0.26 26.28
N ARG A 23 3.36 -0.66 26.07
CA ARG A 23 4.60 -0.76 26.87
C ARG A 23 5.64 0.31 26.56
N GLN A 24 5.57 0.94 25.39
CA GLN A 24 6.53 1.97 24.95
C GLN A 24 5.80 3.21 24.39
N PRO A 25 5.13 4.00 25.25
CA PRO A 25 4.30 5.13 24.81
C PRO A 25 5.06 6.17 23.97
N GLY A 26 6.34 6.41 24.27
CA GLY A 26 7.20 7.36 23.53
C GLY A 26 7.47 7.00 22.06
N ARG A 27 6.99 5.85 21.57
CA ARG A 27 7.04 5.50 20.14
C ARG A 27 5.87 6.05 19.34
N ALA A 28 4.75 6.34 19.99
CA ALA A 28 3.66 7.03 19.34
C ALA A 28 4.04 8.52 19.22
N ARG A 29 3.92 9.08 18.02
CA ARG A 29 4.15 10.50 17.79
C ARG A 29 2.98 11.29 18.39
N THR A 30 3.25 12.44 19.00
CA THR A 30 2.24 13.27 19.67
C THR A 30 2.03 14.58 18.91
N LEU A 31 0.77 14.96 18.69
CA LEU A 31 0.40 16.27 18.15
C LEU A 31 0.37 17.30 19.28
N ARG A 32 0.38 18.60 18.93
CA ARG A 32 0.28 19.69 19.90
C ARG A 32 -1.14 19.84 20.44
N GLN A 33 -2.13 19.45 19.64
CA GLN A 33 -3.54 19.53 19.99
C GLN A 33 -4.16 18.12 20.18
N PRO A 34 -5.23 18.01 20.99
CA PRO A 34 -5.86 16.73 21.30
C PRO A 34 -6.28 15.93 20.06
N VAL A 35 -6.23 14.61 20.19
CA VAL A 35 -6.60 13.64 19.15
C VAL A 35 -7.71 12.72 19.66
N VAL A 36 -8.89 12.84 19.05
CA VAL A 36 -10.02 11.93 19.25
C VAL A 36 -10.04 10.93 18.11
N SER A 37 -10.02 9.65 18.43
CA SER A 37 -10.03 8.55 17.48
C SER A 37 -11.41 7.90 17.46
N VAL A 38 -12.00 7.79 16.27
CA VAL A 38 -13.22 7.01 16.05
C VAL A 38 -12.81 5.80 15.21
N GLY A 39 -13.11 4.61 15.70
CA GLY A 39 -12.86 3.39 14.93
C GLY A 39 -13.74 2.24 15.37
N ASN A 40 -13.49 1.07 14.77
CA ASN A 40 -14.18 -0.17 15.12
C ASN A 40 -13.19 -1.33 15.13
N LEU A 41 -13.65 -2.51 15.55
CA LEU A 41 -12.87 -3.73 15.47
C LEU A 41 -13.09 -4.51 14.18
N THR A 42 -14.11 -4.21 13.36
CA THR A 42 -14.48 -5.00 12.19
C THR A 42 -14.04 -4.40 10.86
N ALA A 43 -13.71 -5.24 9.88
CA ALA A 43 -13.51 -4.84 8.49
C ALA A 43 -14.85 -4.78 7.76
N GLY A 44 -15.10 -3.67 7.06
CA GLY A 44 -16.37 -3.39 6.39
C GLY A 44 -17.04 -2.09 6.88
N GLY A 45 -18.15 -1.73 6.22
CA GLY A 45 -18.90 -0.50 6.47
C GLY A 45 -19.64 -0.51 7.82
N SER A 46 -18.97 -0.06 8.87
CA SER A 46 -19.53 -0.02 10.24
C SER A 46 -20.24 1.31 10.59
N GLY A 47 -20.24 2.31 9.69
CA GLY A 47 -20.89 3.60 9.96
C GLY A 47 -20.04 4.61 10.75
N LYS A 48 -18.71 4.47 10.73
CA LYS A 48 -17.77 5.42 11.37
C LYS A 48 -17.88 6.82 10.78
N THR A 49 -17.92 6.94 9.47
CA THR A 49 -17.87 8.24 8.77
C THR A 49 -19.04 9.16 9.16
N PRO A 50 -20.31 8.71 9.19
CA PRO A 50 -21.41 9.52 9.74
C PRO A 50 -21.26 9.90 11.22
N LEU A 51 -20.69 9.00 12.03
CA LEU A 51 -20.41 9.26 13.44
C LEU A 51 -19.31 10.33 13.63
N VAL A 52 -18.24 10.28 12.82
CA VAL A 52 -17.21 11.33 12.77
C VAL A 52 -17.83 12.68 12.41
N ALA A 53 -18.75 12.71 11.44
CA ALA A 53 -19.47 13.93 11.09
C ALA A 53 -20.35 14.46 12.24
N HIS A 54 -21.03 13.58 12.96
CA HIS A 54 -21.81 13.94 14.15
C HIS A 54 -20.93 14.57 15.24
N ILE A 55 -19.81 13.93 15.58
CA ILE A 55 -18.86 14.44 16.58
C ILE A 55 -18.23 15.76 16.15
N ALA A 56 -17.89 15.91 14.86
CA ALA A 56 -17.39 17.19 14.33
C ALA A 56 -18.39 18.34 14.52
N ARG A 57 -19.68 18.10 14.27
CA ARG A 57 -20.75 19.11 14.50
C ARG A 57 -20.91 19.45 15.97
N LEU A 58 -20.84 18.46 16.86
CA LEU A 58 -20.87 18.66 18.31
C LEU A 58 -19.72 19.57 18.75
N LEU A 59 -18.50 19.29 18.28
CA LEU A 59 -17.31 20.08 18.62
C LEU A 59 -17.40 21.52 18.07
N LEU A 60 -17.85 21.69 16.82
CA LEU A 60 -18.10 23.01 16.24
C LEU A 60 -19.13 23.82 17.05
N ALA A 61 -20.23 23.19 17.47
CA ALA A 61 -21.26 23.82 18.29
C ALA A 61 -20.73 24.31 19.65
N HIS A 62 -19.63 23.73 20.13
CA HIS A 62 -18.96 24.10 21.36
C HIS A 62 -17.70 24.97 21.14
N GLY A 63 -17.55 25.56 19.96
CA GLY A 63 -16.49 26.53 19.64
C GLY A 63 -15.13 25.93 19.29
N GLU A 64 -15.03 24.61 19.17
CA GLU A 64 -13.81 23.94 18.71
C GLU A 64 -13.66 24.06 17.19
N ARG A 65 -12.41 23.94 16.71
CA ARG A 65 -12.05 23.89 15.30
C ARG A 65 -11.50 22.51 14.96
N PRO A 66 -12.37 21.51 14.71
CA PRO A 66 -11.93 20.16 14.42
C PRO A 66 -11.25 20.10 13.05
N ALA A 67 -10.22 19.25 12.93
CA ALA A 67 -9.69 18.78 11.65
C ALA A 67 -9.80 17.26 11.55
N ILE A 68 -10.37 16.77 10.45
CA ILE A 68 -10.57 15.33 10.25
C ILE A 68 -9.37 14.75 9.51
N LEU A 69 -8.75 13.72 10.08
CA LEU A 69 -7.60 13.03 9.52
C LEU A 69 -8.01 11.60 9.15
N THR A 70 -7.91 11.26 7.87
CA THR A 70 -8.35 9.97 7.32
C THR A 70 -7.30 9.37 6.40
N ARG A 71 -7.39 8.05 6.14
CA ARG A 71 -6.46 7.35 5.24
C ARG A 71 -6.66 7.71 3.78
N GLY A 72 -7.91 7.96 3.39
CA GLY A 72 -8.38 7.94 2.00
C GLY A 72 -8.18 6.56 1.37
N TYR A 73 -9.00 5.59 1.77
CA TYR A 73 -9.04 4.26 1.15
C TYR A 73 -9.64 4.34 -0.27
N ALA A 74 -9.32 3.37 -1.13
CA ALA A 74 -9.85 3.25 -2.50
C ALA A 74 -9.68 4.49 -3.42
N ARG A 75 -8.66 5.32 -3.18
CA ARG A 75 -8.28 6.44 -4.05
C ARG A 75 -7.72 5.93 -5.37
N ARG A 76 -8.15 6.53 -6.49
CA ARG A 76 -7.63 6.20 -7.83
C ARG A 76 -6.32 6.90 -8.16
N SER A 77 -6.03 8.01 -7.49
CA SER A 77 -4.81 8.81 -7.73
C SER A 77 -4.26 9.33 -6.40
N PRO A 78 -3.73 8.43 -5.55
CA PRO A 78 -3.09 8.85 -4.30
C PRO A 78 -1.92 9.78 -4.63
N ARG A 79 -1.82 10.89 -3.89
CA ARG A 79 -0.65 11.79 -3.94
C ARG A 79 0.29 11.45 -2.78
N ASP A 80 1.59 11.60 -3.02
CA ASP A 80 2.60 11.55 -1.96
C ASP A 80 2.35 12.68 -0.94
N GLY A 81 2.45 12.33 0.35
CA GLY A 81 2.24 13.28 1.45
C GLY A 81 0.77 13.43 1.87
N VAL A 82 0.39 14.65 2.23
CA VAL A 82 -0.94 14.99 2.76
C VAL A 82 -1.74 15.69 1.68
N THR A 83 -2.96 15.22 1.44
CA THR A 83 -3.93 15.89 0.57
C THR A 83 -4.95 16.63 1.42
N VAL A 84 -5.12 17.93 1.19
CA VAL A 84 -6.22 18.71 1.74
C VAL A 84 -7.45 18.50 0.85
N VAL A 85 -8.46 17.78 1.37
CA VAL A 85 -9.71 17.52 0.64
C VAL A 85 -10.67 18.69 0.76
N SER A 86 -10.75 19.29 1.94
CA SER A 86 -11.43 20.56 2.19
C SER A 86 -10.66 21.40 3.18
N ASP A 87 -10.90 22.70 3.11
CA ASP A 87 -10.46 23.69 4.07
C ASP A 87 -11.64 24.59 4.49
N ARG A 88 -11.37 25.67 5.21
CA ARG A 88 -12.41 26.63 5.68
C ARG A 88 -13.18 27.30 4.53
N SER A 89 -12.59 27.33 3.34
CA SER A 89 -13.11 27.98 2.14
C SER A 89 -13.73 27.00 1.13
N GLY A 90 -13.84 25.71 1.49
CA GLY A 90 -14.61 24.71 0.75
C GLY A 90 -13.81 23.50 0.32
N VAL A 91 -14.39 22.70 -0.57
CA VAL A 91 -13.77 21.49 -1.13
C VAL A 91 -12.63 21.89 -2.08
N ARG A 92 -11.51 21.15 -2.01
CA ARG A 92 -10.25 21.39 -2.72
C ARG A 92 -9.78 20.20 -3.56
N ALA A 93 -10.28 19.00 -3.28
CA ALA A 93 -9.92 17.79 -4.03
C ALA A 93 -11.17 17.03 -4.49
N GLY A 94 -11.13 16.55 -5.74
CA GLY A 94 -12.16 15.68 -6.31
C GLY A 94 -12.02 14.22 -5.89
N LEU A 95 -12.99 13.40 -6.29
CA LEU A 95 -13.15 11.99 -5.89
C LEU A 95 -11.88 11.15 -6.08
N ASP A 96 -11.17 11.29 -7.20
CA ASP A 96 -10.01 10.45 -7.52
C ASP A 96 -8.84 10.62 -6.52
N VAL A 97 -8.70 11.84 -5.99
CA VAL A 97 -7.60 12.23 -5.08
C VAL A 97 -8.03 12.19 -3.62
N ALA A 98 -9.30 12.49 -3.33
CA ALA A 98 -9.88 12.47 -1.99
C ALA A 98 -10.25 11.05 -1.53
N GLY A 99 -10.87 10.26 -2.42
CA GLY A 99 -11.65 9.08 -2.04
C GLY A 99 -13.10 9.45 -1.72
N ASP A 100 -13.97 8.46 -1.59
CA ASP A 100 -15.40 8.68 -1.36
C ASP A 100 -15.74 9.12 0.06
N GLU A 101 -15.25 8.42 1.09
CA GLU A 101 -15.51 8.79 2.49
C GLU A 101 -14.96 10.18 2.86
N PRO A 102 -13.73 10.57 2.47
CA PRO A 102 -13.23 11.91 2.79
C PRO A 102 -13.97 13.02 2.03
N LEU A 103 -14.38 12.77 0.78
CA LEU A 103 -15.16 13.73 0.01
C LEU A 103 -16.59 13.88 0.56
N MET A 104 -17.19 12.77 1.00
CA MET A 104 -18.47 12.78 1.72
C MET A 104 -18.37 13.64 2.98
N LEU A 105 -17.32 13.46 3.80
CA LEU A 105 -17.10 14.27 5.01
C LEU A 105 -16.93 15.75 4.69
N ALA A 106 -16.13 16.07 3.66
CA ALA A 106 -15.88 17.43 3.22
C ALA A 106 -17.16 18.17 2.80
N ARG A 107 -18.13 17.45 2.20
CA ARG A 107 -19.43 18.01 1.83
C ARG A 107 -20.39 18.10 3.00
N ALA A 108 -20.38 17.10 3.87
CA ALA A 108 -21.24 17.06 5.05
C ALA A 108 -20.86 18.09 6.12
N LEU A 109 -19.65 18.65 6.05
CA LEU A 109 -19.06 19.58 7.01
C LEU A 109 -18.40 20.78 6.32
N PRO A 110 -19.18 21.70 5.70
CA PRO A 110 -18.62 22.92 5.14
C PRO A 110 -17.80 23.69 6.17
N GLY A 111 -16.59 24.11 5.79
CA GLY A 111 -15.69 24.87 6.65
C GLY A 111 -14.79 24.02 7.56
N VAL A 112 -14.96 22.69 7.61
CA VAL A 112 -14.10 21.77 8.37
C VAL A 112 -12.95 21.26 7.48
N PRO A 113 -11.69 21.40 7.91
CA PRO A 113 -10.58 20.78 7.22
C PRO A 113 -10.66 19.26 7.23
N VAL A 114 -10.66 18.63 6.06
CA VAL A 114 -10.57 17.19 5.90
C VAL A 114 -9.27 16.87 5.18
N LEU A 115 -8.39 16.09 5.82
CA LEU A 115 -7.06 15.78 5.33
C LEU A 115 -6.88 14.27 5.17
N VAL A 116 -6.37 13.89 4.00
CA VAL A 116 -6.08 12.51 3.63
C VAL A 116 -4.58 12.27 3.64
N GLY A 117 -4.13 11.27 4.41
CA GLY A 117 -2.73 10.87 4.44
C GLY A 117 -2.51 9.50 5.11
N ALA A 118 -1.52 8.75 4.62
CA ALA A 118 -1.17 7.47 5.24
C ALA A 118 -0.61 7.66 6.66
N ASP A 119 0.22 8.69 6.85
CA ASP A 119 0.75 9.11 8.15
C ASP A 119 -0.10 10.24 8.73
N ARG A 120 -0.91 9.92 9.77
CA ARG A 120 -1.84 10.89 10.38
C ARG A 120 -1.11 11.96 11.17
N PHE A 121 0.13 11.72 11.60
CA PHE A 121 0.89 12.76 12.28
C PHE A 121 1.16 13.92 11.34
N PHE A 122 1.61 13.66 10.10
CA PHE A 122 1.88 14.74 9.16
C PHE A 122 0.60 15.48 8.76
N SER A 123 -0.51 14.76 8.59
CA SER A 123 -1.81 15.40 8.36
C SER A 123 -2.23 16.29 9.53
N GLY A 124 -2.04 15.85 10.77
CA GLY A 124 -2.34 16.64 11.96
C GLY A 124 -1.44 17.88 12.08
N ARG A 125 -0.12 17.73 11.86
CA ARG A 125 0.82 18.87 11.85
C ARG A 125 0.42 19.94 10.85
N LEU A 126 0.03 19.53 9.64
CA LEU A 126 -0.45 20.46 8.63
C LEU A 126 -1.74 21.15 9.08
N ALA A 127 -2.65 20.42 9.72
CA ALA A 127 -3.89 20.98 10.23
C ALA A 127 -3.68 22.01 11.35
N GLU A 128 -2.72 21.78 12.24
CA GLU A 128 -2.30 22.74 13.27
C GLU A 128 -1.70 24.00 12.64
N GLU A 129 -0.80 23.83 11.67
CA GLU A 129 -0.03 24.93 11.07
C GLU A 129 -0.84 25.79 10.10
N GLN A 130 -1.71 25.18 9.29
CA GLN A 130 -2.42 25.89 8.21
C GLN A 130 -3.87 26.22 8.54
N PHE A 131 -4.51 25.43 9.40
CA PHE A 131 -5.95 25.56 9.68
C PHE A 131 -6.26 25.83 11.15
N GLU A 132 -5.22 26.02 11.97
CA GLU A 132 -5.30 26.33 13.40
C GLU A 132 -6.25 25.36 14.14
N ALA A 133 -6.23 24.09 13.75
CA ALA A 133 -7.07 23.07 14.34
C ALA A 133 -6.86 23.06 15.87
N THR A 134 -7.96 23.01 16.62
CA THR A 134 -7.90 22.87 18.09
C THR A 134 -8.05 21.42 18.51
N VAL A 135 -8.61 20.56 17.67
CA VAL A 135 -8.80 19.14 17.95
C VAL A 135 -8.73 18.34 16.65
N HIS A 136 -8.15 17.15 16.71
CA HIS A 136 -8.06 16.23 15.58
C HIS A 136 -9.08 15.09 15.73
N LEU A 137 -9.82 14.79 14.67
CA LEU A 137 -10.70 13.62 14.60
C LEU A 137 -10.10 12.59 13.65
N LEU A 138 -9.74 11.41 14.14
CA LEU A 138 -9.31 10.31 13.27
C LEU A 138 -10.53 9.51 12.80
N ASP A 139 -10.75 9.46 11.50
CA ASP A 139 -11.66 8.50 10.89
C ASP A 139 -10.93 7.16 10.67
N ASP A 140 -11.49 6.09 11.24
CA ASP A 140 -10.90 4.75 11.30
C ASP A 140 -9.54 4.70 12.05
N GLY A 141 -9.49 5.36 13.21
CA GLY A 141 -8.27 5.60 13.99
C GLY A 141 -7.84 4.48 14.96
N PHE A 142 -8.72 3.52 15.29
CA PHE A 142 -8.51 2.61 16.44
C PHE A 142 -7.25 1.74 16.30
N GLN A 143 -6.93 1.28 15.09
CA GLN A 143 -5.70 0.51 14.79
C GLN A 143 -4.47 1.40 14.47
N HIS A 144 -4.63 2.72 14.40
CA HIS A 144 -3.55 3.64 14.02
C HIS A 144 -2.62 3.95 15.19
N LEU A 145 -1.91 2.91 15.64
CA LEU A 145 -1.14 2.94 16.88
C LEU A 145 0.03 3.93 16.93
N ALA A 146 0.50 4.39 15.76
CA ALA A 146 1.68 5.25 15.59
C ALA A 146 1.45 6.72 15.98
N LEU A 147 0.19 7.16 16.06
CA LEU A 147 -0.19 8.49 16.56
C LEU A 147 -0.77 8.36 17.96
N ALA A 148 -0.33 9.16 18.92
CA ALA A 148 -0.94 9.19 20.25
C ALA A 148 -2.38 9.71 20.17
N ARG A 149 -3.27 9.15 20.99
CA ARG A 149 -4.69 9.47 21.04
C ARG A 149 -5.11 9.75 22.47
N ASP A 150 -5.81 10.87 22.64
CA ASP A 150 -6.30 11.35 23.92
C ASP A 150 -7.63 10.71 24.29
N ILE A 151 -8.49 10.48 23.29
CA ILE A 151 -9.81 9.88 23.45
C ILE A 151 -9.98 8.82 22.35
N ASP A 152 -10.17 7.56 22.72
CA ASP A 152 -10.48 6.47 21.78
C ASP A 152 -11.96 6.05 21.91
N LEU A 153 -12.74 6.30 20.87
CA LEU A 153 -14.15 5.91 20.74
C LEU A 153 -14.26 4.67 19.85
N LEU A 154 -14.84 3.60 20.40
CA LEU A 154 -14.99 2.34 19.69
C LEU A 154 -16.45 2.07 19.32
N LEU A 155 -16.75 2.12 18.02
CA LEU A 155 -18.03 1.73 17.46
C LEU A 155 -18.14 0.20 17.37
N VAL A 156 -19.19 -0.35 17.95
CA VAL A 156 -19.46 -1.80 18.02
C VAL A 156 -20.88 -2.07 17.54
N ASP A 157 -21.03 -3.10 16.72
CA ASP A 157 -22.31 -3.71 16.36
C ASP A 157 -22.45 -5.00 17.20
N ALA A 158 -23.63 -5.28 17.76
CA ALA A 158 -23.82 -6.46 18.61
C ALA A 158 -23.49 -7.76 17.88
N HIS A 159 -23.70 -7.81 16.56
CA HIS A 159 -23.36 -8.94 15.70
C HIS A 159 -21.84 -9.19 15.61
N ASP A 160 -21.02 -8.19 15.91
CA ASP A 160 -19.55 -8.30 15.86
C ASP A 160 -18.97 -9.03 17.09
N LEU A 161 -19.74 -9.17 18.18
CA LEU A 161 -19.29 -9.79 19.44
C LEU A 161 -19.07 -11.31 19.32
N GLY A 162 -19.74 -11.96 18.36
CA GLY A 162 -19.53 -13.38 18.05
C GLY A 162 -18.55 -13.63 16.89
N ASP A 163 -18.06 -12.59 16.24
CA ASP A 163 -17.26 -12.71 15.01
C ASP A 163 -15.82 -13.16 15.33
N HIS A 164 -15.12 -13.61 14.30
CA HIS A 164 -13.74 -14.07 14.41
C HIS A 164 -12.78 -13.06 13.80
N VAL A 165 -11.52 -13.15 14.23
CA VAL A 165 -10.45 -12.37 13.63
C VAL A 165 -10.23 -12.79 12.18
N ILE A 166 -9.85 -11.85 11.31
CA ILE A 166 -9.48 -12.12 9.92
C ILE A 166 -8.35 -13.17 9.88
N PRO A 167 -8.39 -14.19 8.99
CA PRO A 167 -9.30 -14.33 7.84
C PRO A 167 -10.58 -15.18 8.07
N ALA A 168 -10.76 -15.84 9.21
CA ALA A 168 -11.97 -16.63 9.49
C ALA A 168 -13.23 -15.80 9.76
N GLY A 169 -13.08 -14.53 10.10
CA GLY A 169 -14.17 -13.59 10.30
C GLY A 169 -13.74 -12.17 9.93
N ARG A 170 -14.45 -11.16 10.43
CA ARG A 170 -14.22 -9.77 10.04
C ARG A 170 -13.47 -8.93 11.07
N LEU A 171 -13.18 -9.45 12.27
CA LEU A 171 -12.46 -8.65 13.27
C LEU A 171 -11.00 -8.39 12.83
N ARG A 172 -10.57 -7.13 12.84
CA ARG A 172 -9.20 -6.65 12.58
C ARG A 172 -8.28 -6.78 13.79
N GLU A 173 -8.84 -6.93 14.99
CA GLU A 173 -8.13 -7.27 16.21
C GLU A 173 -9.06 -8.10 17.10
N PRO A 174 -8.56 -8.90 18.06
CA PRO A 174 -9.43 -9.61 19.00
C PRO A 174 -10.31 -8.65 19.80
N LEU A 175 -11.49 -9.10 20.25
CA LEU A 175 -12.40 -8.30 21.08
C LEU A 175 -11.74 -7.73 22.34
N ALA A 176 -10.76 -8.44 22.91
CA ALA A 176 -9.96 -7.96 24.04
C ALA A 176 -9.23 -6.62 23.76
N ALA A 177 -9.02 -6.24 22.50
CA ALA A 177 -8.47 -4.94 22.13
C ALA A 177 -9.43 -3.77 22.45
N ALA A 178 -10.73 -4.05 22.61
CA ALA A 178 -11.74 -3.06 22.98
C ALA A 178 -11.45 -2.38 24.32
N ALA A 179 -10.81 -3.08 25.26
CA ALA A 179 -10.41 -2.54 26.56
C ALA A 179 -9.44 -1.34 26.47
N ALA A 180 -8.91 -1.03 25.28
CA ALA A 180 -8.13 0.18 25.03
C ALA A 180 -8.98 1.43 24.73
N ALA A 181 -10.29 1.27 24.51
CA ALA A 181 -11.22 2.37 24.26
C ALA A 181 -11.59 3.09 25.55
N ASP A 182 -11.85 4.39 25.46
CA ASP A 182 -12.36 5.21 26.56
C ASP A 182 -13.88 5.12 26.67
N ALA A 183 -14.56 4.93 25.54
CA ALA A 183 -15.99 4.63 25.49
C ALA A 183 -16.31 3.68 24.33
N VAL A 184 -17.28 2.80 24.54
CA VAL A 184 -17.92 2.03 23.46
C VAL A 184 -19.21 2.73 23.01
N LEU A 185 -19.41 2.72 21.71
CA LEU A 185 -20.56 3.27 21.03
C LEU A 185 -21.28 2.10 20.37
N VAL A 186 -22.40 1.68 20.95
CA VAL A 186 -23.10 0.46 20.55
C VAL A 186 -24.20 0.81 19.56
N THR A 187 -24.12 0.29 18.34
CA THR A 187 -25.14 0.53 17.32
C THR A 187 -26.43 -0.19 17.70
N ALA A 188 -27.50 0.56 17.96
CA ALA A 188 -28.82 0.00 18.18
C ALA A 188 -29.49 -0.26 16.82
N GLU A 189 -30.09 -1.45 16.64
CA GLU A 189 -31.00 -1.70 15.53
C GLU A 189 -32.41 -1.23 15.90
N SER A 190 -33.17 -0.79 14.89
CA SER A 190 -34.59 -0.50 15.05
C SER A 190 -35.32 -1.76 15.53
N ARG A 191 -36.24 -1.57 16.48
CA ARG A 191 -36.83 -2.59 17.36
C ARG A 191 -37.78 -3.59 16.66
N SER A 192 -37.41 -4.17 15.53
CA SER A 192 -38.29 -5.10 14.78
C SER A 192 -38.00 -6.59 14.99
N ASP A 193 -36.87 -6.98 15.58
CA ASP A 193 -36.55 -8.40 15.81
C ASP A 193 -36.68 -8.77 17.29
N GLU A 194 -37.83 -9.38 17.65
CA GLU A 194 -38.12 -9.91 19.00
C GLU A 194 -37.24 -11.12 19.40
N HIS A 195 -36.31 -11.56 18.55
CA HIS A 195 -35.52 -12.79 18.76
C HIS A 195 -33.99 -12.61 18.75
N ALA A 196 -33.46 -11.38 18.71
CA ALA A 196 -32.04 -11.15 18.91
C ALA A 196 -31.78 -10.71 20.36
N ALA A 197 -31.05 -11.51 21.12
CA ALA A 197 -30.53 -11.12 22.44
C ALA A 197 -29.46 -10.02 22.30
N THR A 198 -29.84 -8.81 21.88
CA THR A 198 -28.94 -7.64 21.86
C THR A 198 -28.83 -7.09 23.28
N GLY A 199 -27.64 -7.23 23.88
CA GLY A 199 -27.35 -6.66 25.19
C GLY A 199 -27.49 -5.12 25.21
N THR A 200 -27.83 -4.56 26.37
CA THR A 200 -27.82 -3.10 26.57
C THR A 200 -26.40 -2.55 26.34
N PRO A 201 -26.23 -1.26 26.02
CA PRO A 201 -24.88 -0.69 25.88
C PRO A 201 -23.98 -0.97 27.08
N ALA A 202 -24.55 -0.94 28.29
CA ALA A 202 -23.86 -1.27 29.53
C ALA A 202 -23.37 -2.73 29.58
N SER A 203 -24.17 -3.70 29.12
CA SER A 203 -23.74 -5.10 29.09
C SER A 203 -22.65 -5.35 28.04
N VAL A 204 -22.75 -4.70 26.87
CA VAL A 204 -21.69 -4.76 25.84
C VAL A 204 -20.39 -4.10 26.35
N GLY A 205 -20.50 -2.96 27.04
CA GLY A 205 -19.36 -2.32 27.70
C GLY A 205 -18.69 -3.23 28.73
N LEU A 206 -19.49 -3.90 29.57
CA LEU A 206 -19.00 -4.86 30.56
C LEU A 206 -18.27 -6.04 29.91
N GLU A 207 -18.85 -6.64 28.86
CA GLU A 207 -18.24 -7.74 28.10
C GLU A 207 -16.90 -7.34 27.49
N LEU A 208 -16.84 -6.14 26.90
CA LEU A 208 -15.64 -5.58 26.27
C LEU A 208 -14.65 -4.96 27.26
N ARG A 209 -14.98 -4.94 28.56
CA ARG A 209 -14.21 -4.31 29.65
C ARG A 209 -13.98 -2.81 29.43
N VAL A 210 -14.98 -2.12 28.89
CA VAL A 210 -14.98 -0.67 28.72
C VAL A 210 -16.04 -0.07 29.65
N PRO A 211 -15.66 0.79 30.61
CA PRO A 211 -16.56 1.23 31.67
C PRO A 211 -17.63 2.23 31.19
N VAL A 212 -17.42 2.89 30.05
CA VAL A 212 -18.33 3.90 29.50
C VAL A 212 -18.93 3.36 28.21
N ALA A 213 -20.26 3.37 28.12
CA ALA A 213 -20.99 2.88 26.96
C ALA A 213 -22.17 3.81 26.63
N PHE A 214 -22.36 4.08 25.33
CA PHE A 214 -23.49 4.87 24.82
C PHE A 214 -24.17 4.12 23.67
N SER A 215 -25.44 4.42 23.43
CA SER A 215 -26.18 3.94 22.26
C SER A 215 -25.92 4.85 21.07
N VAL A 216 -25.74 4.26 19.89
CA VAL A 216 -25.73 4.97 18.61
C VAL A 216 -26.96 4.59 17.83
N ILE A 217 -27.82 5.56 17.58
CA ILE A 217 -29.00 5.42 16.75
C ILE A 217 -28.68 5.96 15.36
N ARG A 218 -28.93 5.13 14.35
CA ARG A 218 -28.71 5.48 12.94
C ARG A 218 -30.06 5.52 12.25
N THR A 219 -30.40 6.66 11.66
CA THR A 219 -31.66 6.85 10.96
C THR A 219 -31.44 7.47 9.61
N VAL A 220 -32.21 6.99 8.63
CA VAL A 220 -32.38 7.65 7.36
C VAL A 220 -33.44 8.75 7.54
N GLY A 221 -33.22 9.92 6.92
CA GLY A 221 -34.23 10.99 6.91
C GLY A 221 -35.52 10.56 6.17
N PRO A 222 -36.70 11.05 6.59
CA PRO A 222 -37.94 10.79 5.86
C PRO A 222 -37.90 11.42 4.47
N PRO A 223 -38.76 10.99 3.53
CA PRO A 223 -38.85 11.62 2.22
C PRO A 223 -39.24 13.10 2.35
N PRO A 224 -38.61 13.97 1.54
CA PRO A 224 -39.02 15.37 1.46
C PRO A 224 -40.45 15.46 0.91
N ALA A 225 -41.11 16.61 1.12
CA ALA A 225 -42.53 16.78 0.82
C ALA A 225 -42.90 16.46 -0.64
N ASP A 226 -42.01 16.75 -1.58
CA ASP A 226 -42.16 16.49 -3.02
C ASP A 226 -42.06 15.00 -3.39
N LEU A 227 -41.54 14.14 -2.51
CA LEU A 227 -41.35 12.70 -2.76
C LEU A 227 -42.18 11.81 -1.83
N ARG A 228 -43.06 12.37 -1.00
CA ARG A 228 -43.95 11.58 -0.14
C ARG A 228 -44.96 10.81 -0.97
N GLY A 229 -44.98 9.48 -0.83
CA GLY A 229 -45.85 8.58 -1.60
C GLY A 229 -45.46 8.43 -3.07
N VAL A 230 -44.44 9.16 -3.55
CA VAL A 230 -43.99 9.11 -4.94
C VAL A 230 -42.99 7.97 -5.12
N PRO A 231 -43.16 7.09 -6.12
CA PRO A 231 -42.24 6.01 -6.41
C PRO A 231 -40.79 6.49 -6.60
N VAL A 232 -39.84 5.83 -5.93
CA VAL A 232 -38.40 6.05 -6.09
C VAL A 232 -37.65 4.75 -6.38
N LEU A 233 -36.51 4.85 -7.06
CA LEU A 233 -35.57 3.75 -7.25
C LEU A 233 -34.42 3.91 -6.25
N ALA A 234 -34.24 2.96 -5.34
CA ALA A 234 -33.11 2.96 -4.41
C ALA A 234 -31.87 2.35 -5.08
N VAL A 235 -30.72 3.01 -5.00
CA VAL A 235 -29.45 2.53 -5.56
C VAL A 235 -28.36 2.62 -4.49
N ALA A 236 -27.61 1.54 -4.29
CA ALA A 236 -26.58 1.48 -3.25
C ALA A 236 -25.35 0.70 -3.68
N ALA A 237 -24.16 1.25 -3.40
CA ALA A 237 -22.84 0.64 -3.62
C ALA A 237 -22.03 0.66 -2.31
N VAL A 238 -22.69 0.25 -1.22
CA VAL A 238 -22.14 0.15 0.14
C VAL A 238 -21.96 -1.32 0.56
N ALA A 239 -21.24 -1.57 1.66
CA ALA A 239 -21.01 -2.93 2.16
C ALA A 239 -22.28 -3.75 2.51
N ARG A 240 -23.36 -3.07 2.93
CA ARG A 240 -24.66 -3.67 3.32
C ARG A 240 -25.83 -2.90 2.71
N PRO A 241 -26.08 -3.01 1.38
CA PRO A 241 -27.10 -2.22 0.68
C PRO A 241 -28.53 -2.53 1.15
N GLU A 242 -28.80 -3.79 1.54
CA GLU A 242 -30.08 -4.25 2.07
C GLU A 242 -30.56 -3.43 3.27
N ARG A 243 -29.65 -3.01 4.15
CA ARG A 243 -29.97 -2.18 5.31
C ARG A 243 -30.51 -0.81 4.89
N LEU A 244 -29.89 -0.17 3.88
CA LEU A 244 -30.38 1.11 3.37
C LEU A 244 -31.81 0.97 2.84
N PHE A 245 -32.08 -0.10 2.09
CA PHE A 245 -33.40 -0.31 1.50
C PHE A 245 -34.48 -0.54 2.56
N ALA A 246 -34.16 -1.31 3.61
CA ALA A 246 -35.03 -1.48 4.76
C ALA A 246 -35.25 -0.16 5.51
N ASP A 247 -34.19 0.61 5.77
CA ASP A 247 -34.27 1.91 6.46
C ASP A 247 -35.12 2.92 5.67
N LEU A 248 -35.00 2.95 4.34
CA LEU A 248 -35.82 3.79 3.47
C LEU A 248 -37.31 3.42 3.58
N ALA A 249 -37.63 2.12 3.49
CA ALA A 249 -39.00 1.66 3.62
C ALA A 249 -39.59 1.99 5.00
N ALA A 250 -38.82 1.74 6.07
CA ALA A 250 -39.24 2.01 7.45
C ALA A 250 -39.46 3.51 7.75
N THR A 251 -38.81 4.39 7.00
CA THR A 251 -38.91 5.86 7.16
C THR A 251 -39.93 6.50 6.21
N GLY A 252 -40.74 5.68 5.52
CA GLY A 252 -41.88 6.12 4.73
C GLY A 252 -41.57 6.46 3.27
N TRP A 253 -40.42 6.06 2.73
CA TRP A 253 -40.12 6.18 1.31
C TRP A 253 -40.92 5.16 0.49
N SER A 254 -41.50 5.59 -0.64
CA SER A 254 -42.18 4.70 -1.58
C SER A 254 -41.16 4.06 -2.54
N VAL A 255 -40.41 3.08 -2.04
CA VAL A 255 -39.36 2.40 -2.81
C VAL A 255 -39.99 1.40 -3.79
N ALA A 256 -40.11 1.78 -5.07
CA ALA A 256 -40.69 0.94 -6.11
C ALA A 256 -39.72 -0.12 -6.66
N GLY A 257 -38.43 0.06 -6.43
CA GLY A 257 -37.41 -0.94 -6.74
C GLY A 257 -36.05 -0.59 -6.14
N ALA A 258 -35.14 -1.56 -6.17
CA ALA A 258 -33.79 -1.41 -5.63
C ALA A 258 -32.73 -1.99 -6.58
N LEU A 259 -31.54 -1.37 -6.59
CA LEU A 259 -30.36 -1.84 -7.30
C LEU A 259 -29.14 -1.81 -6.37
N ALA A 260 -28.58 -3.00 -6.11
CA ALA A 260 -27.36 -3.16 -5.35
C ALA A 260 -26.16 -3.34 -6.28
N PHE A 261 -25.08 -2.61 -5.96
CA PHE A 261 -23.77 -2.74 -6.58
C PHE A 261 -22.73 -3.13 -5.53
N ARG A 262 -21.52 -3.50 -5.98
CA ARG A 262 -20.42 -3.83 -5.07
C ARG A 262 -19.99 -2.59 -4.28
N ASP A 263 -19.43 -2.80 -3.09
CA ASP A 263 -18.92 -1.68 -2.30
C ASP A 263 -17.86 -0.89 -3.08
N HIS A 264 -17.92 0.44 -3.02
CA HIS A 264 -17.06 1.35 -3.79
C HIS A 264 -17.19 1.20 -5.33
N HIS A 265 -18.35 0.76 -5.85
CA HIS A 265 -18.57 0.60 -7.30
C HIS A 265 -18.24 1.88 -8.09
N ALA A 266 -17.67 1.70 -9.27
CA ALA A 266 -17.45 2.76 -10.23
C ALA A 266 -18.57 2.71 -11.28
N PHE A 267 -19.52 3.64 -11.23
CA PHE A 267 -20.64 3.66 -12.16
C PHE A 267 -20.16 3.93 -13.59
N SER A 268 -20.41 2.99 -14.49
CA SER A 268 -20.14 3.12 -15.93
C SER A 268 -21.36 3.69 -16.67
N ALA A 269 -21.18 4.18 -17.90
CA ALA A 269 -22.30 4.62 -18.74
C ALA A 269 -23.37 3.52 -18.92
N ARG A 270 -22.96 2.25 -18.97
CA ARG A 270 -23.87 1.10 -19.03
C ARG A 270 -24.69 0.95 -17.74
N ASP A 271 -24.06 1.14 -16.57
CA ASP A 271 -24.76 1.10 -15.28
C ASP A 271 -25.80 2.22 -15.20
N LEU A 272 -25.44 3.43 -15.63
CA LEU A 272 -26.35 4.58 -15.67
C LEU A 272 -27.54 4.31 -16.59
N GLY A 273 -27.29 3.73 -17.78
CA GLY A 273 -28.35 3.30 -18.68
C GLY A 273 -29.29 2.26 -18.07
N ARG A 274 -28.74 1.29 -17.31
CA ARG A 274 -29.54 0.30 -16.58
C ARG A 274 -30.36 0.93 -15.46
N ILE A 275 -29.77 1.81 -14.66
CA ILE A 275 -30.45 2.54 -13.59
C ILE A 275 -31.61 3.37 -14.19
N ALA A 276 -31.35 4.11 -15.28
CA ALA A 276 -32.35 4.93 -15.93
C ALA A 276 -33.48 4.11 -16.57
N ALA A 277 -33.17 2.99 -17.22
CA ALA A 277 -34.17 2.09 -17.78
C ALA A 277 -35.08 1.51 -16.70
N GLN A 278 -34.51 1.06 -15.57
CA GLN A 278 -35.27 0.52 -14.46
C GLN A 278 -36.11 1.59 -13.76
N ALA A 279 -35.57 2.80 -13.54
CA ALA A 279 -36.32 3.91 -12.98
C ALA A 279 -37.55 4.24 -13.84
N ARG A 280 -37.38 4.33 -15.17
CA ARG A 280 -38.51 4.56 -16.10
C ARG A 280 -39.52 3.42 -16.10
N GLY A 281 -39.07 2.17 -16.10
CA GLY A 281 -39.96 1.00 -16.07
C GLY A 281 -40.81 0.91 -14.80
N LEU A 282 -40.32 1.46 -13.68
CA LEU A 282 -41.01 1.50 -12.40
C LEU A 282 -41.81 2.80 -12.18
N GLY A 283 -41.79 3.74 -13.12
CA GLY A 283 -42.38 5.07 -12.94
C GLY A 283 -41.74 5.86 -11.79
N ALA A 284 -40.47 5.60 -11.47
CA ALA A 284 -39.77 6.24 -10.38
C ALA A 284 -39.46 7.71 -10.71
N ALA A 285 -39.86 8.64 -9.84
CA ALA A 285 -39.62 10.07 -10.02
C ALA A 285 -38.18 10.49 -9.69
N SER A 286 -37.45 9.69 -8.92
CA SER A 286 -36.07 10.00 -8.51
C SER A 286 -35.27 8.74 -8.18
N ILE A 287 -33.95 8.87 -8.28
CA ILE A 287 -32.99 7.88 -7.81
C ILE A 287 -32.56 8.28 -6.40
N VAL A 288 -32.79 7.41 -5.42
CA VAL A 288 -32.40 7.62 -4.03
C VAL A 288 -31.15 6.81 -3.73
N THR A 289 -30.13 7.46 -3.17
CA THR A 289 -28.84 6.80 -2.88
C THR A 289 -28.20 7.33 -1.60
N THR A 290 -27.09 6.74 -1.15
CA THR A 290 -26.36 7.22 0.03
C THR A 290 -25.50 8.44 -0.31
N ASP A 291 -25.18 9.29 0.67
CA ASP A 291 -24.18 10.37 0.49
C ASP A 291 -22.83 9.86 -0.01
N LYS A 292 -22.45 8.64 0.40
CA LYS A 292 -21.21 7.98 -0.01
C LYS A 292 -21.22 7.59 -1.49
N ASP A 293 -22.37 7.20 -2.02
CA ASP A 293 -22.50 6.82 -3.43
C ASP A 293 -22.76 8.05 -4.30
N ALA A 294 -23.45 9.07 -3.77
CA ALA A 294 -23.72 10.33 -4.44
C ALA A 294 -22.44 11.02 -4.93
N VAL A 295 -21.34 10.97 -4.16
CA VAL A 295 -20.06 11.55 -4.58
C VAL A 295 -19.49 10.90 -5.86
N ARG A 296 -19.91 9.66 -6.16
CA ARG A 296 -19.52 8.91 -7.36
C ARG A 296 -20.45 9.19 -8.54
N PHE A 297 -21.71 9.52 -8.28
CA PHE A 297 -22.66 9.93 -9.30
C PHE A 297 -22.43 11.35 -9.82
N GLU A 298 -21.75 12.23 -9.07
CA GLU A 298 -21.50 13.60 -9.56
C GLU A 298 -20.59 13.66 -10.79
N ALA A 299 -19.78 12.64 -11.03
CA ALA A 299 -19.00 12.52 -12.26
C ALA A 299 -19.78 11.84 -13.40
N CYS A 300 -21.08 11.58 -13.21
CA CYS A 300 -21.93 10.79 -14.09
C CYS A 300 -23.13 11.59 -14.58
N ASP A 301 -23.46 11.46 -15.87
CA ASP A 301 -24.70 11.97 -16.43
C ASP A 301 -25.82 10.93 -16.26
N VAL A 302 -26.73 11.18 -15.32
CA VAL A 302 -27.94 10.35 -15.08
C VAL A 302 -29.14 10.80 -15.94
N GLY A 303 -28.93 11.71 -16.89
CA GLY A 303 -29.97 12.26 -17.76
C GLY A 303 -30.96 13.14 -16.99
N SER A 304 -32.25 12.99 -17.28
CA SER A 304 -33.32 13.79 -16.68
C SER A 304 -33.76 13.32 -15.28
N LEU A 305 -33.16 12.26 -14.74
CA LEU A 305 -33.55 11.71 -13.43
C LEU A 305 -32.84 12.46 -12.31
N ALA A 306 -33.62 12.96 -11.35
CA ALA A 306 -33.06 13.60 -10.16
C ALA A 306 -32.40 12.56 -9.25
N LEU A 307 -31.13 12.77 -8.93
CA LEU A 307 -30.43 12.04 -7.88
C LEU A 307 -30.70 12.71 -6.54
N ARG A 308 -31.15 11.94 -5.55
CA ARG A 308 -31.42 12.39 -4.19
C ARG A 308 -30.56 11.61 -3.19
N PRO A 309 -29.43 12.18 -2.76
CA PRO A 309 -28.65 11.63 -1.65
C PRO A 309 -29.49 11.68 -0.37
N VAL A 310 -29.44 10.59 0.38
CA VAL A 310 -30.13 10.47 1.66
C VAL A 310 -29.08 10.38 2.75
N ALA A 311 -29.09 11.39 3.60
CA ALA A 311 -28.16 11.51 4.70
C ALA A 311 -28.49 10.51 5.81
N LEU A 312 -27.49 9.73 6.19
CA LEU A 312 -27.58 8.90 7.37
C LEU A 312 -27.31 9.77 8.60
N THR A 313 -28.35 10.02 9.38
CA THR A 313 -28.25 10.76 10.63
C THR A 313 -27.83 9.83 11.74
N VAL A 314 -26.94 10.34 12.59
CA VAL A 314 -26.46 9.64 13.79
C VAL A 314 -26.88 10.45 15.00
N ALA A 315 -27.42 9.78 16.00
CA ALA A 315 -27.63 10.30 17.35
C ALA A 315 -26.95 9.38 18.36
N ILE A 316 -26.41 9.97 19.44
CA ILE A 316 -25.79 9.24 20.54
C ILE A 316 -26.64 9.47 21.78
N GLU A 317 -27.04 8.39 22.45
CA GLU A 317 -27.91 8.45 23.62
C GLU A 317 -27.26 7.86 24.88
N PRO A 318 -27.44 8.49 26.07
CA PRO A 318 -28.12 9.77 26.28
C PRO A 318 -27.27 10.95 25.77
N ARG A 319 -27.87 11.82 24.95
CA ARG A 319 -27.15 12.93 24.29
C ARG A 319 -26.36 13.81 25.25
N ALA A 320 -27.01 14.31 26.30
CA ALA A 320 -26.38 15.22 27.26
C ALA A 320 -25.20 14.57 27.98
N ALA A 321 -25.33 13.29 28.38
CA ALA A 321 -24.28 12.56 29.07
C ALA A 321 -23.05 12.34 28.17
N PHE A 322 -23.25 12.03 26.88
CA PHE A 322 -22.14 11.89 25.94
C PHE A 322 -21.45 13.22 25.67
N GLU A 323 -22.22 14.29 25.45
CA GLU A 323 -21.69 15.64 25.23
C GLU A 323 -20.83 16.10 26.41
N GLU A 324 -21.35 15.99 27.63
CA GLU A 324 -20.63 16.34 28.85
C GLU A 324 -19.34 15.52 29.00
N TRP A 325 -19.43 14.20 28.86
CA TRP A 325 -18.29 13.29 28.99
C TRP A 325 -17.18 13.60 27.96
N LEU A 326 -17.54 13.83 26.70
CA LEU A 326 -16.58 14.10 25.63
C LEU A 326 -15.87 15.44 25.86
N LEU A 327 -16.64 16.49 26.20
CA LEU A 327 -16.12 17.84 26.41
C LEU A 327 -15.25 17.93 27.67
N GLU A 328 -15.61 17.24 28.75
CA GLU A 328 -14.79 17.19 29.96
C GLU A 328 -13.41 16.59 29.68
N ARG A 329 -13.37 15.45 28.97
CA ARG A 329 -12.12 14.80 28.57
C ARG A 329 -11.31 15.67 27.62
N LEU A 330 -11.95 16.30 26.66
CA LEU A 330 -11.26 17.20 25.72
C LEU A 330 -10.60 18.38 26.45
N ARG A 331 -11.32 19.02 27.40
CA ARG A 331 -10.76 20.07 28.25
C ARG A 331 -9.57 19.59 29.07
N ALA A 332 -9.62 18.35 29.59
CA ALA A 332 -8.49 17.76 30.31
C ALA A 332 -7.27 17.52 29.40
N SER A 333 -7.48 17.07 28.17
CA SER A 333 -6.41 16.91 27.17
C SER A 333 -5.79 18.25 26.80
N HIS A 334 -6.58 19.30 26.59
CA HIS A 334 -6.05 20.65 26.35
C HIS A 334 -5.13 21.16 27.47
N ARG A 335 -5.48 20.89 28.74
CA ARG A 335 -4.62 21.27 29.89
C ARG A 335 -3.29 20.52 29.85
N SER A 336 -3.31 19.23 29.49
CA SER A 336 -2.10 18.41 29.36
C SER A 336 -1.21 18.90 28.21
N CYS A 337 -1.79 19.21 27.04
CA CYS A 337 -1.08 19.76 25.89
C CYS A 337 -0.40 21.11 26.18
N ARG A 338 -1.05 21.99 26.95
CA ARG A 338 -0.51 23.33 27.32
C ARG A 338 0.65 23.27 28.30
N THR A 339 0.69 22.25 29.16
CA THR A 339 1.70 22.12 30.23
C THR A 339 2.96 21.35 29.79
N GLY A 340 3.02 20.91 28.53
CA GLY A 340 4.17 20.19 27.96
C GLY A 340 4.40 18.79 28.56
N HIS A 341 3.51 18.32 29.43
CA HIS A 341 3.53 16.95 29.93
C HIS A 341 2.96 16.01 28.86
N ALA A 342 3.73 15.00 28.48
CA ALA A 342 3.19 13.88 27.72
C ALA A 342 2.00 13.29 28.50
N PRO A 343 0.90 12.89 27.82
CA PRO A 343 -0.24 12.27 28.52
C PRO A 343 0.27 11.11 29.36
N ALA A 344 -0.18 11.03 30.61
CA ALA A 344 0.29 10.03 31.57
C ALA A 344 0.21 8.63 30.93
N PRO A 345 1.25 7.79 31.08
CA PRO A 345 1.23 6.44 30.52
C PRO A 345 0.00 5.70 31.05
N ARG A 346 -0.84 5.21 30.13
CA ARG A 346 -2.09 4.51 30.43
C ARG A 346 -1.80 3.42 31.48
N ARG A 347 -2.28 3.59 32.71
CA ARG A 347 -2.26 2.56 33.75
C ARG A 347 -3.15 1.41 33.27
N THR A 348 -2.55 0.40 32.66
CA THR A 348 -3.17 -0.92 32.61
C THR A 348 -3.31 -1.37 34.07
N ARG A 349 -4.52 -1.35 34.62
CA ARG A 349 -4.80 -2.04 35.89
C ARG A 349 -4.39 -3.49 35.65
N SER A 350 -3.32 -3.90 36.32
CA SER A 350 -2.84 -5.27 36.30
C SER A 350 -3.97 -6.16 36.81
N ALA A 351 -4.48 -7.01 35.93
CA ALA A 351 -4.93 -8.31 36.40
C ALA A 351 -3.64 -9.02 36.86
N THR A 352 -3.59 -9.29 38.16
CA THR A 352 -2.58 -10.08 38.86
C THR A 352 -2.22 -11.33 38.06
N ALA A 353 -1.04 -11.31 37.47
CA ALA A 353 -0.27 -12.49 37.09
C ALA A 353 1.19 -12.15 37.37
N ALA A 354 1.53 -12.19 38.66
CA ALA A 354 2.91 -12.30 39.09
C ALA A 354 3.48 -13.61 38.55
N ASP A 355 4.71 -13.50 38.06
CA ASP A 355 5.69 -14.58 37.92
C ASP A 355 5.42 -15.64 36.83
N ARG A 356 5.70 -15.30 35.56
CA ARG A 356 6.08 -16.27 34.51
C ARG A 356 7.11 -15.67 33.53
N PRO A 357 8.08 -16.46 33.06
CA PRO A 357 9.17 -15.97 32.21
C PRO A 357 8.63 -15.47 30.88
N ALA A 358 9.35 -14.55 30.25
CA ALA A 358 9.02 -13.95 28.95
C ALA A 358 8.46 -14.97 27.95
N HIS A 359 7.13 -14.98 27.75
CA HIS A 359 6.51 -15.88 26.80
C HIS A 359 6.61 -15.33 25.37
N PRO A 360 6.80 -16.22 24.37
CA PRO A 360 7.39 -15.84 23.10
C PRO A 360 6.36 -15.26 22.12
N LEU A 361 6.86 -14.56 21.09
CA LEU A 361 6.09 -14.08 19.91
C LEU A 361 5.04 -15.14 19.43
N PRO A 362 3.88 -14.75 18.85
CA PRO A 362 2.80 -15.71 18.55
C PRO A 362 3.00 -16.51 17.27
N ALA A 363 2.94 -17.85 17.32
CA ALA A 363 3.42 -18.85 16.34
C ALA A 363 3.45 -18.52 14.84
N VAL A 364 2.53 -17.72 14.28
CA VAL A 364 2.45 -17.20 12.89
C VAL A 364 3.26 -15.94 12.55
N ALA A 365 3.39 -14.99 13.48
CA ALA A 365 4.29 -13.83 13.45
C ALA A 365 5.55 -14.17 14.20
N ARG A 366 5.49 -15.08 15.16
CA ARG A 366 6.59 -15.96 15.48
C ARG A 366 6.94 -16.80 14.27
N GLN A 367 6.09 -17.25 13.35
CA GLN A 367 6.58 -18.00 12.17
C GLN A 367 7.04 -16.98 11.16
N THR A 368 6.32 -15.98 10.67
CA THR A 368 6.90 -14.94 9.81
C THR A 368 8.11 -14.26 10.44
N LEU A 369 8.22 -14.05 11.75
CA LEU A 369 9.48 -13.61 12.39
C LEU A 369 10.47 -14.77 12.63
N ILE A 370 10.06 -16.02 12.91
CA ILE A 370 10.92 -17.21 13.06
C ILE A 370 11.35 -17.60 11.67
N ARG A 371 10.49 -17.99 10.72
CA ARG A 371 10.68 -17.95 9.27
C ARG A 371 11.53 -16.77 8.82
N HIS A 372 11.23 -15.49 9.09
CA HIS A 372 12.14 -14.41 8.64
C HIS A 372 13.51 -14.50 9.34
N ARG A 373 13.56 -14.89 10.62
CA ARG A 373 14.81 -15.13 11.37
C ARG A 373 15.52 -16.42 10.95
N LEU A 374 14.83 -17.44 10.47
CA LEU A 374 15.30 -18.76 10.05
C LEU A 374 15.75 -18.65 8.61
N GLU A 375 15.03 -17.92 7.76
CA GLU A 375 15.48 -17.46 6.46
C GLU A 375 16.73 -16.62 6.64
N TYR A 376 16.73 -15.66 7.57
CA TYR A 376 17.93 -14.86 7.88
C TYR A 376 19.08 -15.73 8.41
N VAL A 377 18.84 -16.60 9.39
CA VAL A 377 19.86 -17.50 9.96
C VAL A 377 20.34 -18.49 8.91
N ALA A 378 19.45 -19.09 8.12
CA ALA A 378 19.81 -19.99 7.02
C ALA A 378 20.68 -19.27 5.99
N VAL A 379 20.29 -18.06 5.55
CA VAL A 379 21.11 -17.26 4.64
C VAL A 379 22.46 -16.91 5.28
N ARG A 380 22.51 -16.56 6.57
CA ARG A 380 23.76 -16.29 7.30
C ARG A 380 24.66 -17.52 7.43
N THR A 381 24.08 -18.68 7.67
CA THR A 381 24.77 -19.97 7.73
C THR A 381 25.32 -20.33 6.36
N VAL A 382 24.52 -20.18 5.30
CA VAL A 382 24.98 -20.36 3.91
C VAL A 382 26.12 -19.40 3.59
N ILE A 383 26.06 -18.13 4.00
CA ILE A 383 27.18 -17.18 3.84
C ILE A 383 28.44 -17.71 4.54
N GLY A 384 28.32 -18.28 5.74
CA GLY A 384 29.43 -18.89 6.47
C GLY A 384 30.11 -20.02 5.69
N PHE A 385 29.33 -20.93 5.09
CA PHE A 385 29.84 -22.01 4.26
C PHE A 385 30.41 -21.50 2.92
N VAL A 386 29.66 -20.66 2.23
CA VAL A 386 30.04 -20.10 0.92
C VAL A 386 31.35 -19.30 1.03
N ARG A 387 31.63 -18.66 2.17
CA ARG A 387 32.89 -17.95 2.43
C ARG A 387 34.12 -18.81 2.13
N VAL A 388 34.16 -20.03 2.64
CA VAL A 388 35.32 -20.94 2.47
C VAL A 388 35.19 -21.86 1.25
N MET A 389 34.00 -21.94 0.66
CA MET A 389 33.74 -22.85 -0.46
C MET A 389 34.46 -22.42 -1.77
N PRO A 390 35.13 -23.35 -2.47
CA PRO A 390 35.70 -23.11 -3.81
C PRO A 390 34.64 -22.71 -4.84
N SER A 391 35.00 -21.88 -5.83
CA SER A 391 34.06 -21.35 -6.84
C SER A 391 33.32 -22.45 -7.63
N ARG A 392 33.98 -23.60 -7.89
CA ARG A 392 33.33 -24.73 -8.57
C ARG A 392 32.15 -25.30 -7.77
N LEU A 393 32.27 -25.35 -6.45
CA LEU A 393 31.19 -25.81 -5.57
C LEU A 393 30.12 -24.73 -5.40
N VAL A 394 30.48 -23.44 -5.39
CA VAL A 394 29.51 -22.32 -5.42
C VAL A 394 28.62 -22.41 -6.66
N ASP A 395 29.23 -22.57 -7.83
CA ASP A 395 28.51 -22.73 -9.10
C ASP A 395 27.66 -24.00 -9.10
N ALA A 396 28.19 -25.14 -8.63
CA ALA A 396 27.45 -26.39 -8.58
C ALA A 396 26.23 -26.31 -7.65
N CYS A 397 26.37 -25.74 -6.44
CA CYS A 397 25.28 -25.55 -5.50
C CYS A 397 24.22 -24.58 -6.05
N GLY A 398 24.64 -23.47 -6.65
CA GLY A 398 23.73 -22.53 -7.30
C GLY A 398 22.98 -23.15 -8.47
N SER A 399 23.68 -23.93 -9.30
CA SER A 399 23.09 -24.67 -10.42
C SER A 399 22.05 -25.68 -9.93
N LEU A 400 22.37 -26.44 -8.89
CA LEU A 400 21.46 -27.41 -8.29
C LEU A 400 20.23 -26.73 -7.70
N LEU A 401 20.40 -25.62 -6.97
CA LEU A 401 19.28 -24.83 -6.46
C LEU A 401 18.36 -24.38 -7.60
N GLY A 402 18.93 -23.84 -8.68
CA GLY A 402 18.19 -23.43 -9.85
C GLY A 402 17.45 -24.59 -10.53
N LEU A 403 18.07 -25.76 -10.64
CA LEU A 403 17.43 -26.97 -11.19
C LEU A 403 16.29 -27.48 -10.29
N VAL A 404 16.47 -27.46 -8.98
CA VAL A 404 15.43 -27.82 -8.00
C VAL A 404 14.27 -26.82 -8.08
N SER A 405 14.54 -25.52 -8.17
CA SER A 405 13.52 -24.50 -8.41
C SER A 405 12.82 -24.72 -9.75
N TYR A 406 13.56 -25.06 -10.81
CA TYR A 406 12.98 -25.38 -12.11
C TYR A 406 12.03 -26.56 -12.01
N THR A 407 12.32 -27.62 -11.24
CA THR A 407 11.42 -28.80 -11.14
C THR A 407 10.21 -28.54 -10.25
N LEU A 408 10.39 -27.87 -9.12
CA LEU A 408 9.36 -27.68 -8.09
C LEU A 408 8.46 -26.46 -8.34
N ASP A 409 9.01 -25.34 -8.84
CA ASP A 409 8.28 -24.08 -9.01
C ASP A 409 7.52 -24.04 -10.35
N ARG A 410 6.41 -24.78 -10.39
CA ARG A 410 5.59 -24.92 -11.60
C ARG A 410 4.99 -23.59 -12.06
N ALA A 411 4.69 -22.67 -11.13
CA ALA A 411 4.05 -21.39 -11.45
C ALA A 411 5.02 -20.49 -12.23
N HIS A 412 6.21 -20.22 -11.69
CA HIS A 412 7.21 -19.41 -12.37
C HIS A 412 7.74 -20.07 -13.64
N ARG A 413 7.84 -21.41 -13.65
CA ARG A 413 8.24 -22.14 -14.86
C ARG A 413 7.24 -21.91 -16.00
N ARG A 414 5.93 -21.91 -15.72
CA ARG A 414 4.90 -21.62 -16.73
C ARG A 414 5.00 -20.19 -17.26
N ILE A 415 5.23 -19.21 -16.38
CA ILE A 415 5.44 -17.81 -16.77
C ILE A 415 6.65 -17.70 -17.72
N ALA A 416 7.78 -18.29 -17.34
CA ALA A 416 8.99 -18.29 -18.15
C ALA A 416 8.78 -18.99 -19.50
N GLN A 417 8.09 -20.12 -19.52
CA GLN A 417 7.75 -20.83 -20.78
C GLN A 417 6.90 -19.97 -21.71
N ARG A 418 5.89 -19.26 -21.19
CA ARG A 418 5.06 -18.35 -21.99
C ARG A 418 5.87 -17.18 -22.55
N ASN A 419 6.69 -16.54 -21.71
CA ASN A 419 7.52 -15.42 -22.15
C ASN A 419 8.55 -15.84 -23.20
N VAL A 420 9.26 -16.95 -22.98
CA VAL A 420 10.25 -17.47 -23.96
C VAL A 420 9.57 -17.88 -25.26
N ALA A 421 8.37 -18.46 -25.19
CA ALA A 421 7.59 -18.77 -26.39
C ALA A 421 7.15 -17.52 -27.17
N ALA A 422 6.78 -16.45 -26.48
CA ALA A 422 6.43 -15.18 -27.09
C ALA A 422 7.65 -14.46 -27.69
N ALA A 423 8.81 -14.53 -27.04
CA ALA A 423 10.05 -13.90 -27.46
C ALA A 423 10.75 -14.62 -28.63
N PHE A 424 10.66 -15.96 -28.64
CA PHE A 424 11.35 -16.82 -29.62
C PHE A 424 10.38 -17.81 -30.28
N PRO A 425 9.38 -17.33 -31.03
CA PRO A 425 8.36 -18.20 -31.64
C PRO A 425 8.95 -19.18 -32.67
N ALA A 426 10.04 -18.79 -33.35
CA ALA A 426 10.72 -19.63 -34.34
C ALA A 426 11.56 -20.76 -33.73
N ARG A 427 11.86 -20.73 -32.42
CA ARG A 427 12.64 -21.79 -31.76
C ARG A 427 11.75 -22.99 -31.44
N SER A 428 12.30 -24.19 -31.60
CA SER A 428 11.63 -25.43 -31.27
C SER A 428 11.21 -25.48 -29.80
N ALA A 429 10.24 -26.34 -29.47
CA ALA A 429 9.81 -26.51 -28.09
C ALA A 429 10.96 -27.03 -27.18
N ALA A 430 11.91 -27.79 -27.73
CA ALA A 430 13.08 -28.28 -27.01
C ALA A 430 14.06 -27.15 -26.65
N GLU A 431 14.40 -26.31 -27.62
CA GLU A 431 15.28 -25.14 -27.40
C GLU A 431 14.66 -24.16 -26.41
N ARG A 432 13.35 -23.87 -26.53
CA ARG A 432 12.65 -23.01 -25.58
C ARG A 432 12.68 -23.57 -24.15
N ARG A 433 12.52 -24.90 -23.98
CA ARG A 433 12.68 -25.54 -22.66
C ARG A 433 14.11 -25.43 -22.13
N GLN A 434 15.12 -25.53 -22.99
CA GLN A 434 16.51 -25.37 -22.60
C GLN A 434 16.80 -23.95 -22.12
N ILE A 435 16.28 -22.93 -22.79
CA ILE A 435 16.38 -21.53 -22.33
C ILE A 435 15.76 -21.36 -20.95
N VAL A 436 14.54 -21.85 -20.73
CA VAL A 436 13.86 -21.74 -19.43
C VAL A 436 14.65 -22.47 -18.35
N ARG A 437 15.11 -23.71 -18.61
CA ARG A 437 15.94 -24.45 -17.66
C ARG A 437 17.26 -23.72 -17.36
N GLY A 438 17.88 -23.13 -18.38
CA GLY A 438 19.08 -22.30 -18.26
C GLY A 438 18.85 -21.07 -17.39
N ALA A 439 17.74 -20.36 -17.58
CA ALA A 439 17.37 -19.18 -16.79
C ALA A 439 17.16 -19.48 -15.31
N PHE A 440 16.51 -20.61 -14.99
CA PHE A 440 16.38 -21.04 -13.60
C PHE A 440 17.74 -21.45 -13.00
N THR A 441 18.55 -22.18 -13.75
CA THR A 441 19.91 -22.58 -13.33
C THR A 441 20.78 -21.35 -13.06
N HIS A 442 20.75 -20.36 -13.96
CA HIS A 442 21.45 -19.09 -13.84
C HIS A 442 20.97 -18.28 -12.64
N PHE A 443 19.65 -18.19 -12.41
CA PHE A 443 19.11 -17.51 -11.24
C PHE A 443 19.60 -18.11 -9.92
N GLY A 444 19.69 -19.44 -9.83
CA GLY A 444 20.29 -20.11 -8.67
C GLY A 444 21.78 -19.79 -8.49
N ARG A 445 22.55 -19.75 -9.59
CA ARG A 445 23.96 -19.33 -9.59
C ARG A 445 24.14 -17.90 -9.11
N LEU A 446 23.34 -16.97 -9.63
CA LEU A 446 23.33 -15.57 -9.21
C LEU A 446 23.19 -15.43 -7.70
N LEU A 447 22.24 -16.13 -7.06
CA LEU A 447 22.03 -16.05 -5.62
C LEU A 447 23.28 -16.50 -4.85
N PHE A 448 23.88 -17.62 -5.23
CA PHE A 448 25.10 -18.12 -4.59
C PHE A 448 26.32 -17.22 -4.83
N GLU A 449 26.45 -16.66 -6.02
CA GLU A 449 27.54 -15.76 -6.38
C GLU A 449 27.41 -14.41 -5.67
N LEU A 450 26.19 -13.88 -5.51
CA LEU A 450 25.94 -12.72 -4.65
C LEU A 450 26.45 -12.98 -3.22
N LEU A 451 26.09 -14.12 -2.64
CA LEU A 451 26.56 -14.48 -1.30
C LEU A 451 28.08 -14.67 -1.27
N LYS A 452 28.69 -15.28 -2.29
CA LYS A 452 30.15 -15.43 -2.37
C LYS A 452 30.84 -14.09 -2.45
N PHE A 453 30.45 -13.23 -3.37
CA PHE A 453 31.01 -11.88 -3.52
C PHE A 453 30.85 -11.07 -2.23
N SER A 454 29.73 -11.21 -1.52
CA SER A 454 29.54 -10.52 -0.24
C SER A 454 30.59 -10.87 0.84
N THR A 455 31.34 -11.96 0.67
CA THR A 455 32.38 -12.41 1.61
C THR A 455 33.81 -12.06 1.18
N LEU A 456 34.03 -11.70 -0.08
CA LEU A 456 35.35 -11.41 -0.63
C LEU A 456 35.87 -10.04 -0.17
N SER A 457 37.19 -9.87 -0.16
CA SER A 457 37.80 -8.54 -0.10
C SER A 457 37.64 -7.83 -1.46
N PRO A 458 37.71 -6.49 -1.51
CA PRO A 458 37.67 -5.76 -2.77
C PRO A 458 38.66 -6.27 -3.82
N GLU A 459 39.89 -6.58 -3.41
CA GLU A 459 40.96 -7.10 -4.29
C GLU A 459 40.59 -8.47 -4.85
N ALA A 460 40.03 -9.35 -4.01
CA ALA A 460 39.58 -10.67 -4.43
C ALA A 460 38.34 -10.62 -5.32
N MET A 461 37.48 -9.60 -5.19
CA MET A 461 36.40 -9.35 -6.15
C MET A 461 36.97 -8.93 -7.51
N LEU A 462 37.88 -7.95 -7.53
CA LEU A 462 38.51 -7.46 -8.75
C LEU A 462 39.28 -8.57 -9.50
N ALA A 463 39.97 -9.45 -8.78
CA ALA A 463 40.70 -10.59 -9.36
C ALA A 463 39.80 -11.58 -10.13
N ARG A 464 38.47 -11.52 -9.94
CA ARG A 464 37.49 -12.38 -10.61
C ARG A 464 36.75 -11.67 -11.73
N VAL A 465 37.03 -10.40 -11.98
CA VAL A 465 36.28 -9.58 -12.92
C VAL A 465 37.20 -8.94 -13.95
N GLU A 466 36.94 -9.24 -15.21
CA GLU A 466 37.49 -8.52 -16.35
C GLU A 466 36.57 -7.33 -16.68
N PHE A 467 37.15 -6.19 -17.08
CA PHE A 467 36.40 -4.98 -17.41
C PHE A 467 36.56 -4.67 -18.90
N GLU A 468 35.45 -4.41 -19.57
CA GLU A 468 35.38 -3.99 -20.95
C GLU A 468 34.62 -2.65 -21.01
N GLY A 469 35.20 -1.62 -21.65
CA GLY A 469 34.57 -0.31 -21.78
C GLY A 469 34.75 0.64 -20.58
N GLU A 470 35.72 0.40 -19.71
CA GLU A 470 35.97 1.24 -18.52
C GLU A 470 36.24 2.71 -18.87
N GLU A 471 36.95 2.94 -19.97
CA GLU A 471 37.27 4.27 -20.51
C GLU A 471 36.01 5.07 -20.87
N ARG A 472 34.95 4.39 -21.33
CA ARG A 472 33.65 5.02 -21.67
C ARG A 472 32.99 5.60 -20.43
N VAL A 473 33.11 4.89 -19.31
CA VAL A 473 32.55 5.35 -18.03
C VAL A 473 33.37 6.49 -17.45
N ARG A 474 34.70 6.40 -17.52
CA ARG A 474 35.58 7.50 -17.09
C ARG A 474 35.30 8.76 -17.89
N SER A 475 35.13 8.63 -19.21
CA SER A 475 34.68 9.72 -20.08
C SER A 475 33.30 10.24 -19.69
N ALA A 476 32.31 9.36 -19.48
CA ALA A 476 30.95 9.74 -19.08
C ALA A 476 30.94 10.55 -17.77
N TYR A 477 31.73 10.15 -16.77
CA TYR A 477 31.87 10.93 -15.54
C TYR A 477 32.61 12.26 -15.74
N ALA A 478 33.62 12.30 -16.61
CA ALA A 478 34.36 13.52 -16.93
C ALA A 478 33.48 14.61 -17.60
N HIS A 479 32.33 14.25 -18.18
CA HIS A 479 31.36 15.21 -18.70
C HIS A 479 30.65 16.04 -17.59
N GLY A 480 30.68 15.60 -16.32
CA GLY A 480 30.21 16.38 -15.17
C GLY A 480 28.68 16.38 -14.91
N ASN A 481 27.86 15.87 -15.83
CA ASN A 481 26.38 15.87 -15.70
C ASN A 481 25.80 14.63 -15.00
N GLY A 482 26.67 13.80 -14.42
CA GLY A 482 26.32 12.49 -13.85
C GLY A 482 26.12 11.40 -14.91
N VAL A 483 25.94 10.17 -14.44
CA VAL A 483 25.82 8.98 -15.31
C VAL A 483 24.65 8.10 -14.86
N LEU A 484 23.82 7.71 -15.81
CA LEU A 484 22.73 6.76 -15.62
C LEU A 484 23.18 5.39 -16.15
N PHE A 485 23.38 4.42 -15.26
CA PHE A 485 23.65 3.04 -15.65
C PHE A 485 22.34 2.29 -15.84
N VAL A 486 22.11 1.76 -17.04
CA VAL A 486 20.89 1.01 -17.36
C VAL A 486 21.19 -0.46 -17.54
N THR A 487 20.33 -1.30 -16.98
CA THR A 487 20.46 -2.76 -17.09
C THR A 487 19.09 -3.43 -16.96
N GLY A 488 19.06 -4.74 -17.01
CA GLY A 488 17.90 -5.54 -16.61
C GLY A 488 18.25 -6.51 -15.49
N HIS A 489 17.29 -7.34 -15.08
CA HIS A 489 17.53 -8.54 -14.31
C HIS A 489 18.22 -9.59 -15.21
N PHE A 490 19.40 -9.24 -15.68
CA PHE A 490 20.18 -9.92 -16.71
C PHE A 490 21.61 -10.14 -16.23
N GLY A 491 22.14 -11.33 -16.47
CA GLY A 491 23.50 -11.69 -16.06
C GLY A 491 23.64 -11.63 -14.53
N PHE A 492 24.77 -11.12 -14.05
CA PHE A 492 25.07 -10.98 -12.61
C PHE A 492 24.85 -9.54 -12.09
N TRP A 493 23.63 -9.02 -12.23
CA TRP A 493 23.35 -7.59 -11.98
C TRP A 493 23.69 -7.08 -10.56
N GLU A 494 23.52 -7.88 -9.51
CA GLU A 494 23.91 -7.45 -8.16
C GLU A 494 25.44 -7.31 -8.00
N LEU A 495 26.23 -8.09 -8.77
CA LEU A 495 27.69 -7.99 -8.78
C LEU A 495 28.14 -6.71 -9.48
N GLN A 496 27.37 -6.23 -10.46
CA GLN A 496 27.70 -5.02 -11.23
C GLN A 496 27.93 -3.84 -10.31
N ALA A 497 26.97 -3.54 -9.43
CA ALA A 497 27.05 -2.39 -8.53
C ALA A 497 28.22 -2.51 -7.55
N MET A 498 28.43 -3.69 -6.95
CA MET A 498 29.50 -3.91 -5.98
C MET A 498 30.87 -3.64 -6.58
N VAL A 499 31.14 -4.25 -7.75
CA VAL A 499 32.46 -4.23 -8.38
C VAL A 499 32.73 -2.90 -9.10
N HIS A 500 31.69 -2.26 -9.66
CA HIS A 500 31.80 -0.92 -10.23
C HIS A 500 32.37 0.09 -9.23
N ALA A 501 31.84 0.11 -8.00
CA ALA A 501 32.25 1.08 -6.98
C ALA A 501 33.71 0.95 -6.57
N ILE A 502 34.24 -0.28 -6.57
CA ILE A 502 35.65 -0.54 -6.23
C ILE A 502 36.57 -0.07 -7.37
N LYS A 503 36.20 -0.34 -8.62
CA LYS A 503 37.06 -0.08 -9.78
C LYS A 503 37.02 1.39 -10.23
N LEU A 504 35.86 2.01 -10.11
CA LEU A 504 35.58 3.37 -10.59
C LEU A 504 35.24 4.26 -9.40
N GLN A 505 33.96 4.56 -9.20
CA GLN A 505 33.48 5.32 -8.06
C GLN A 505 32.09 4.83 -7.63
N PRO A 506 31.69 5.06 -6.39
CA PRO A 506 30.37 4.66 -5.92
C PRO A 506 29.21 5.27 -6.71
N MET A 507 28.15 4.49 -6.86
CA MET A 507 26.89 4.92 -7.45
C MET A 507 25.73 4.75 -6.47
N ALA A 508 24.60 5.38 -6.78
CA ALA A 508 23.33 5.08 -6.13
C ALA A 508 22.60 3.98 -6.92
N VAL A 509 22.13 2.93 -6.25
CA VAL A 509 21.34 1.85 -6.89
C VAL A 509 19.87 2.04 -6.57
N MET A 510 19.04 2.15 -7.60
CA MET A 510 17.59 2.23 -7.43
C MET A 510 17.00 0.83 -7.23
N ALA A 511 16.29 0.61 -6.11
CA ALA A 511 15.76 -0.70 -5.76
C ALA A 511 14.41 -0.65 -5.04
N ARG A 512 13.75 -1.81 -4.94
CA ARG A 512 12.61 -2.06 -4.04
C ARG A 512 13.09 -2.79 -2.78
N ALA A 513 12.50 -2.49 -1.63
CA ALA A 513 12.76 -3.22 -0.39
C ALA A 513 12.21 -4.65 -0.45
N LEU A 514 12.92 -5.62 0.14
CA LEU A 514 12.43 -6.99 0.31
C LEU A 514 11.36 -7.07 1.41
N ASP A 515 10.41 -8.01 1.27
CA ASP A 515 9.33 -8.20 2.24
C ASP A 515 9.84 -8.66 3.63
N ASN A 516 10.96 -9.40 3.68
CA ASN A 516 11.65 -9.78 4.91
C ASN A 516 12.62 -8.66 5.34
N PRO A 517 12.36 -7.93 6.44
CA PRO A 517 13.18 -6.78 6.83
C PRO A 517 14.62 -7.13 7.21
N ALA A 518 14.87 -8.31 7.78
CA ALA A 518 16.21 -8.73 8.19
C ALA A 518 17.07 -9.07 6.96
N LEU A 519 16.48 -9.72 5.96
CA LEU A 519 17.12 -9.94 4.67
C LEU A 519 17.27 -8.64 3.88
N ASN A 520 16.29 -7.71 3.95
CA ASN A 520 16.43 -6.39 3.36
C ASN A 520 17.65 -5.65 3.91
N GLN A 521 17.80 -5.59 5.24
CA GLN A 521 18.96 -4.98 5.89
C GLN A 521 20.28 -5.68 5.53
N LEU A 522 20.27 -7.01 5.39
CA LEU A 522 21.45 -7.74 4.94
C LEU A 522 21.83 -7.37 3.50
N LEU A 523 20.86 -7.36 2.58
CA LEU A 523 21.08 -7.01 1.18
C LEU A 523 21.51 -5.54 1.04
N GLU A 524 20.92 -4.63 1.82
CA GLU A 524 21.34 -3.23 1.87
C GLU A 524 22.79 -3.10 2.33
N ARG A 525 23.20 -3.80 3.41
CA ARG A 525 24.61 -3.84 3.83
C ARG A 525 25.54 -4.40 2.75
N ILE A 526 25.10 -5.41 1.98
CA ILE A 526 25.89 -5.96 0.87
C ILE A 526 26.05 -4.90 -0.21
N ARG A 527 24.96 -4.24 -0.61
CA ARG A 527 24.96 -3.21 -1.66
C ARG A 527 25.81 -2.00 -1.27
N THR A 528 25.80 -1.58 -0.01
CA THR A 528 26.53 -0.38 0.44
C THR A 528 27.97 -0.63 0.90
N ARG A 529 28.39 -1.89 1.05
CA ARG A 529 29.72 -2.25 1.57
C ARG A 529 30.89 -1.67 0.76
N THR A 530 30.70 -1.47 -0.54
CA THR A 530 31.72 -0.93 -1.45
C THR A 530 31.58 0.59 -1.67
N GLY A 531 30.78 1.27 -0.85
CA GLY A 531 30.57 2.71 -0.89
C GLY A 531 29.32 3.15 -1.64
N ASN A 532 28.62 2.25 -2.34
CA ASN A 532 27.36 2.60 -3.00
C ASN A 532 26.29 3.03 -1.98
N SER A 533 25.28 3.74 -2.48
CA SER A 533 24.06 4.03 -1.73
C SER A 533 22.86 3.32 -2.36
N VAL A 534 21.80 3.11 -1.59
CA VAL A 534 20.53 2.59 -2.11
C VAL A 534 19.51 3.72 -2.10
N ILE A 535 18.82 3.91 -3.22
CA ILE A 535 17.65 4.78 -3.32
C ILE A 535 16.45 3.87 -3.49
N TYR A 536 15.59 3.80 -2.49
CA TYR A 536 14.37 3.02 -2.61
C TYR A 536 13.37 3.76 -3.49
N ARG A 537 12.62 3.03 -4.33
CA ARG A 537 11.64 3.65 -5.25
C ARG A 537 10.58 4.53 -4.56
N GLN A 538 10.30 4.29 -3.28
CA GLN A 538 9.38 5.11 -2.45
C GLN A 538 10.00 6.44 -2.01
N GLU A 539 11.30 6.63 -2.23
CA GLU A 539 12.01 7.85 -1.87
C GLU A 539 12.00 8.83 -3.03
N THR A 540 12.03 10.13 -2.70
CA THR A 540 11.79 11.20 -3.66
C THR A 540 12.80 11.22 -4.83
N MET A 541 12.29 11.43 -6.06
CA MET A 541 13.09 11.71 -7.28
C MET A 541 14.14 12.82 -7.08
N ARG A 542 13.94 13.69 -6.08
CA ARG A 542 14.91 14.69 -5.62
C ARG A 542 16.26 14.09 -5.20
N ARG A 543 16.30 12.87 -4.65
CA ARG A 543 17.57 12.18 -4.31
C ARG A 543 18.36 11.80 -5.55
N VAL A 544 17.67 11.25 -6.56
CA VAL A 544 18.26 10.87 -7.84
C VAL A 544 18.83 12.11 -8.54
N LEU A 545 18.04 13.18 -8.63
CA LEU A 545 18.48 14.44 -9.21
C LEU A 545 19.69 15.02 -8.48
N ARG A 546 19.71 15.00 -7.14
CA ARG A 546 20.88 15.47 -6.38
C ARG A 546 22.14 14.66 -6.67
N GLN A 547 22.02 13.33 -6.79
CA GLN A 547 23.15 12.46 -7.13
C GLN A 547 23.71 12.79 -8.51
N LEU A 548 22.85 12.99 -9.51
CA LEU A 548 23.25 13.32 -10.88
C LEU A 548 23.89 14.71 -10.98
N HIS A 549 23.31 15.74 -10.35
CA HIS A 549 23.89 17.10 -10.35
C HIS A 549 25.23 17.16 -9.60
N ALA A 550 25.47 16.25 -8.66
CA ALA A 550 26.78 16.11 -8.01
C ALA A 550 27.81 15.35 -8.88
N GLY A 551 27.49 15.06 -10.15
CA GLY A 551 28.35 14.29 -11.06
C GLY A 551 28.37 12.78 -10.77
N GLY A 552 27.52 12.29 -9.87
CA GLY A 552 27.50 10.90 -9.43
C GLY A 552 26.75 9.94 -10.37
N GLY A 553 26.95 8.64 -10.16
CA GLY A 553 26.29 7.58 -10.91
C GLY A 553 24.97 7.12 -10.28
N VAL A 554 24.00 6.70 -11.11
CA VAL A 554 22.75 6.06 -10.67
C VAL A 554 22.46 4.82 -11.51
N GLY A 555 22.33 3.65 -10.88
CA GLY A 555 21.96 2.39 -11.54
C GLY A 555 20.46 2.10 -11.49
N ILE A 556 19.87 1.75 -12.63
CA ILE A 556 18.42 1.54 -12.81
C ILE A 556 18.16 0.27 -13.64
N LEU A 557 17.25 -0.59 -13.16
CA LEU A 557 16.74 -1.73 -13.91
C LEU A 557 15.47 -1.35 -14.68
N ILE A 558 15.43 -1.60 -16.00
CA ILE A 558 14.37 -1.12 -16.90
C ILE A 558 13.41 -2.22 -17.40
N ASP A 559 13.60 -3.46 -16.97
CA ASP A 559 13.05 -4.66 -17.63
C ASP A 559 11.82 -5.27 -16.95
N GLN A 560 11.38 -4.74 -15.81
CA GLN A 560 10.12 -5.15 -15.19
C GLN A 560 8.93 -4.36 -15.75
N HIS A 561 7.77 -5.01 -15.82
CA HIS A 561 6.52 -4.36 -16.19
C HIS A 561 6.13 -3.34 -15.11
N ILE A 562 5.80 -2.12 -15.52
CA ILE A 562 5.44 -1.02 -14.63
C ILE A 562 3.99 -0.61 -14.90
N GLN A 563 3.21 -0.44 -13.82
CA GLN A 563 1.81 0.00 -13.89
C GLN A 563 1.59 1.46 -13.44
N SER A 564 2.66 2.24 -13.26
CA SER A 564 2.57 3.67 -12.88
C SER A 564 2.29 4.56 -14.10
N ARG A 565 1.80 5.79 -13.86
CA ARG A 565 1.52 6.80 -14.90
C ARG A 565 2.71 7.14 -15.80
N ASP A 566 3.94 6.92 -15.31
CA ASP A 566 5.18 7.15 -16.06
C ASP A 566 5.58 5.99 -16.99
N ALA A 567 4.77 4.93 -17.08
CA ALA A 567 5.02 3.82 -17.98
C ALA A 567 4.69 4.21 -19.43
N ILE A 568 5.65 4.04 -20.32
CA ILE A 568 5.46 4.17 -21.76
C ILE A 568 5.62 2.80 -22.42
N TYR A 569 4.89 2.57 -23.49
CA TYR A 569 4.97 1.31 -24.24
C TYR A 569 6.06 1.44 -25.28
N VAL A 570 7.08 0.60 -25.18
CA VAL A 570 8.15 0.45 -26.18
C VAL A 570 8.16 -1.00 -26.67
N ASP A 571 8.70 -1.24 -27.84
CA ASP A 571 8.82 -2.59 -28.37
C ASP A 571 9.92 -3.35 -27.63
N PHE A 572 9.58 -4.55 -27.17
CA PHE A 572 10.52 -5.54 -26.64
C PHE A 572 10.14 -6.91 -27.17
N PHE A 573 11.00 -7.50 -28.00
CA PHE A 573 10.75 -8.68 -28.83
C PHE A 573 9.58 -8.50 -29.81
N ASN A 574 9.52 -7.36 -30.49
CA ASN A 574 8.42 -6.98 -31.42
C ASN A 574 7.03 -7.03 -30.74
N ARG A 575 7.00 -6.71 -29.45
CA ARG A 575 5.78 -6.73 -28.63
C ARG A 575 5.77 -5.50 -27.72
N PRO A 576 4.63 -4.80 -27.59
CA PRO A 576 4.52 -3.67 -26.69
C PRO A 576 4.80 -4.07 -25.24
N ALA A 577 5.75 -3.40 -24.61
CA ALA A 577 6.16 -3.61 -23.23
C ALA A 577 6.17 -2.29 -22.45
N ALA A 578 5.32 -2.21 -21.42
CA ALA A 578 5.27 -1.06 -20.52
C ALA A 578 6.60 -0.94 -19.74
N THR A 579 7.33 0.14 -20.00
CA THR A 579 8.70 0.40 -19.57
C THR A 579 8.80 1.77 -18.90
N THR A 580 9.73 1.94 -17.97
CA THR A 580 9.92 3.21 -17.26
C THR A 580 10.43 4.31 -18.20
N SER A 581 9.73 5.45 -18.25
CA SER A 581 10.25 6.66 -18.91
C SER A 581 11.30 7.40 -18.08
N ALA A 582 11.51 7.01 -16.80
CA ALA A 582 12.32 7.76 -15.85
C ALA A 582 13.77 7.95 -16.30
N VAL A 583 14.38 6.95 -16.96
CA VAL A 583 15.76 7.04 -17.46
C VAL A 583 15.86 8.14 -18.51
N ALA A 584 15.02 8.08 -19.55
CA ALA A 584 15.02 9.05 -20.64
C ALA A 584 14.69 10.46 -20.12
N ALA A 585 13.66 10.58 -19.27
CA ALA A 585 13.27 11.86 -18.68
C ALA A 585 14.39 12.48 -17.82
N LEU A 586 15.12 11.67 -17.03
CA LEU A 586 16.26 12.14 -16.25
C LEU A 586 17.43 12.57 -17.14
N ALA A 587 17.80 11.72 -18.10
CA ALA A 587 18.92 11.99 -19.02
C ALA A 587 18.71 13.28 -19.81
N LEU A 588 17.52 13.48 -20.40
CA LEU A 588 17.18 14.68 -21.16
C LEU A 588 17.15 15.94 -20.29
N ARG A 589 16.73 15.80 -19.02
CA ARG A 589 16.62 16.92 -18.09
C ARG A 589 17.96 17.34 -17.49
N THR A 590 18.83 16.38 -17.15
CA THR A 590 20.10 16.67 -16.47
C THR A 590 21.30 16.70 -17.41
N GLY A 591 21.16 16.21 -18.64
CA GLY A 591 22.28 15.98 -19.55
C GLY A 591 23.15 14.78 -19.14
N ALA A 592 22.67 13.90 -18.25
CA ALA A 592 23.40 12.73 -17.80
C ALA A 592 23.60 11.73 -18.95
N ARG A 593 24.79 11.14 -19.04
CA ARG A 593 25.08 10.09 -20.04
C ARG A 593 24.41 8.78 -19.62
N VAL A 594 23.77 8.09 -20.55
CA VAL A 594 23.13 6.79 -20.31
C VAL A 594 24.06 5.67 -20.78
N VAL A 595 24.58 4.87 -19.85
CA VAL A 595 25.56 3.80 -20.14
C VAL A 595 24.96 2.44 -19.80
N PRO A 596 24.72 1.56 -20.79
CA PRO A 596 24.28 0.20 -20.49
C PRO A 596 25.38 -0.60 -19.80
N LEU A 597 25.00 -1.36 -18.77
CA LEU A 597 25.93 -2.09 -17.91
C LEU A 597 25.49 -3.55 -17.74
N PHE A 598 26.38 -4.47 -18.06
CA PHE A 598 26.11 -5.92 -17.98
C PHE A 598 27.25 -6.66 -17.27
N ALA A 599 26.92 -7.79 -16.63
CA ALA A 599 27.89 -8.70 -16.02
C ALA A 599 27.66 -10.10 -16.56
N LEU A 600 28.58 -10.57 -17.40
CA LEU A 600 28.50 -11.87 -18.08
C LEU A 600 29.42 -12.90 -17.42
N PRO A 601 29.01 -14.18 -17.32
CA PRO A 601 29.91 -15.22 -16.84
C PRO A 601 31.00 -15.56 -17.88
N LEU A 602 32.24 -15.76 -17.42
CA LEU A 602 33.36 -16.29 -18.21
C LEU A 602 33.67 -17.77 -17.85
N GLY A 603 32.96 -18.33 -16.87
CA GLY A 603 33.23 -19.66 -16.32
C GLY A 603 34.26 -19.64 -15.18
N GLY A 604 34.25 -20.69 -14.37
CA GLY A 604 35.18 -20.84 -13.23
C GLY A 604 34.99 -19.80 -12.10
N GLY A 605 33.84 -19.15 -12.02
CA GLY A 605 33.58 -18.05 -11.08
C GLY A 605 34.27 -16.74 -11.47
N ARG A 606 34.59 -16.57 -12.76
CA ARG A 606 35.05 -15.30 -13.35
C ARG A 606 33.94 -14.65 -14.17
N TYR A 607 33.97 -13.31 -14.25
CA TYR A 607 32.95 -12.50 -14.90
C TYR A 607 33.58 -11.43 -15.76
N ARG A 608 32.82 -10.98 -16.77
CA ARG A 608 33.13 -9.78 -17.53
C ARG A 608 32.09 -8.71 -17.25
N MET A 609 32.56 -7.59 -16.73
CA MET A 609 31.80 -6.34 -16.63
C MET A 609 31.91 -5.61 -17.96
N VAL A 610 30.78 -5.46 -18.65
CA VAL A 610 30.70 -4.77 -19.94
C VAL A 610 29.98 -3.44 -19.74
N TYR A 611 30.71 -2.35 -20.00
CA TYR A 611 30.16 -1.02 -20.14
C TYR A 611 30.00 -0.72 -21.63
N GLU A 612 28.75 -0.72 -22.09
CA GLU A 612 28.47 -0.45 -23.49
C GLU A 612 28.74 1.02 -23.86
N HIS A 613 28.72 1.28 -25.16
CA HIS A 613 28.73 2.66 -25.65
C HIS A 613 27.55 3.44 -25.03
N PRO A 614 27.77 4.69 -24.59
CA PRO A 614 26.68 5.54 -24.14
C PRO A 614 25.61 5.65 -25.21
N ILE A 615 24.34 5.48 -24.81
CA ILE A 615 23.23 5.63 -25.74
C ILE A 615 23.05 7.12 -26.00
N GLU A 616 23.23 7.51 -27.26
CA GLU A 616 23.07 8.90 -27.67
C GLU A 616 21.60 9.34 -27.54
N PRO A 617 21.35 10.54 -27.01
CA PRO A 617 20.01 11.09 -26.95
C PRO A 617 19.44 11.27 -28.36
N PRO A 618 18.11 11.26 -28.52
CA PRO A 618 17.48 11.53 -29.79
C PRO A 618 17.75 12.98 -30.25
N PRO A 619 17.64 13.25 -31.57
CA PRO A 619 17.73 14.60 -32.12
C PRO A 619 16.78 15.59 -31.43
N ARG A 620 17.14 16.88 -31.40
CA ARG A 620 16.34 17.93 -30.73
C ARG A 620 14.96 18.14 -31.35
N ASP A 621 14.79 17.76 -32.61
CA ASP A 621 13.57 17.82 -33.40
C ASP A 621 12.73 16.53 -33.35
N SER A 622 13.14 15.54 -32.54
CA SER A 622 12.34 14.34 -32.32
C SER A 622 10.96 14.70 -31.74
N ALA A 623 9.90 14.15 -32.34
CA ALA A 623 8.52 14.41 -31.94
C ALA A 623 8.17 13.81 -30.57
N ASP A 624 8.80 12.68 -30.21
CA ASP A 624 8.69 12.06 -28.87
C ASP A 624 10.08 11.58 -28.39
N PRO A 625 10.89 12.50 -27.85
CA PRO A 625 12.26 12.19 -27.45
C PRO A 625 12.31 11.25 -26.24
N ILE A 626 11.29 11.25 -25.37
CA ILE A 626 11.26 10.36 -24.21
C ILE A 626 11.02 8.92 -24.66
N HIS A 627 10.03 8.72 -25.55
CA HIS A 627 9.75 7.40 -26.11
C HIS A 627 10.93 6.87 -26.92
N GLU A 628 11.46 7.64 -27.86
CA GLU A 628 12.58 7.23 -28.71
C GLU A 628 13.81 6.85 -27.88
N PHE A 629 14.17 7.65 -26.88
CA PHE A 629 15.32 7.34 -26.04
C PHE A 629 15.08 6.09 -25.17
N THR A 630 13.85 5.88 -24.71
CA THR A 630 13.48 4.68 -23.93
C THR A 630 13.49 3.43 -24.80
N GLN A 631 13.08 3.53 -26.07
CA GLN A 631 13.19 2.47 -27.06
C GLN A 631 14.66 2.09 -27.27
N ARG A 632 15.55 3.06 -27.55
CA ARG A 632 16.99 2.82 -27.71
C ARG A 632 17.61 2.11 -26.49
N CYS A 633 17.22 2.50 -25.27
CA CYS A 633 17.65 1.80 -24.05
C CYS A 633 17.18 0.35 -23.99
N THR A 634 15.94 0.11 -24.41
CA THR A 634 15.31 -1.20 -24.43
C THR A 634 15.91 -2.09 -25.50
N ASP A 635 16.26 -1.55 -26.65
CA ASP A 635 16.89 -2.26 -27.78
C ASP A 635 18.25 -2.84 -27.39
N VAL A 636 19.07 -2.07 -26.65
CA VAL A 636 20.35 -2.58 -26.16
C VAL A 636 20.14 -3.74 -25.20
N LEU A 637 19.20 -3.63 -24.25
CA LEU A 637 18.87 -4.76 -23.38
C LEU A 637 18.36 -5.96 -24.19
N GLU A 638 17.47 -5.74 -25.15
CA GLU A 638 16.92 -6.81 -26.01
C GLU A 638 18.01 -7.53 -26.78
N MET A 639 18.98 -6.80 -27.34
CA MET A 639 20.14 -7.36 -28.03
C MET A 639 20.88 -8.36 -27.12
N TYR A 640 21.12 -7.99 -25.86
CA TYR A 640 21.78 -8.86 -24.88
C TYR A 640 20.92 -10.08 -24.52
N VAL A 641 19.62 -9.89 -24.30
CA VAL A 641 18.70 -11.01 -24.00
C VAL A 641 18.58 -11.96 -25.20
N ARG A 642 18.60 -11.46 -26.43
CA ARG A 642 18.60 -12.30 -27.64
C ARG A 642 19.87 -13.13 -27.77
N ARG A 643 21.02 -12.53 -27.45
CA ARG A 643 22.34 -13.17 -27.51
C ARG A 643 22.53 -14.22 -26.42
N HIS A 644 22.06 -13.94 -25.21
CA HIS A 644 22.21 -14.81 -24.03
C HIS A 644 20.87 -15.00 -23.31
N PRO A 645 19.89 -15.68 -23.93
CA PRO A 645 18.54 -15.76 -23.40
C PRO A 645 18.48 -16.47 -22.05
N GLU A 646 19.36 -17.40 -21.75
CA GLU A 646 19.47 -18.05 -20.45
C GLU A 646 19.90 -17.12 -19.30
N LEU A 647 20.44 -15.93 -19.60
CA LEU A 647 20.91 -15.00 -18.56
C LEU A 647 19.84 -14.00 -18.12
N TRP A 648 18.69 -13.95 -18.79
CA TRP A 648 17.58 -13.07 -18.41
C TRP A 648 16.58 -13.76 -17.47
N MET A 649 16.06 -12.99 -16.52
CA MET A 649 15.07 -13.50 -15.56
C MET A 649 13.68 -13.64 -16.21
N TRP A 650 13.39 -14.74 -16.91
CA TRP A 650 12.09 -14.95 -17.57
C TRP A 650 10.88 -15.15 -16.62
N MET A 651 11.11 -15.16 -15.30
CA MET A 651 10.15 -15.57 -14.27
C MET A 651 9.18 -14.45 -13.84
N HIS A 652 9.23 -13.26 -14.46
CA HIS A 652 8.24 -12.19 -14.28
C HIS A 652 7.35 -12.01 -15.52
N ARG A 653 6.12 -11.55 -15.32
CA ARG A 653 5.20 -11.23 -16.43
C ARG A 653 5.61 -9.90 -17.10
N ARG A 654 6.50 -9.96 -18.10
CA ARG A 654 6.95 -8.79 -18.90
C ARG A 654 5.83 -8.23 -19.77
N TRP A 655 5.14 -9.11 -20.50
CA TRP A 655 3.96 -8.77 -21.30
C TRP A 655 2.72 -9.20 -20.51
N ARG A 656 1.83 -8.25 -20.22
CA ARG A 656 0.51 -8.55 -19.66
C ARG A 656 -0.51 -8.36 -20.78
N ASP A 657 -1.29 -9.39 -21.09
CA ASP A 657 -2.35 -9.29 -22.08
C ASP A 657 -3.45 -8.35 -21.54
N ASN A 658 -3.90 -7.39 -22.35
CA ASN A 658 -4.90 -6.37 -22.02
C ASN A 658 -6.33 -6.94 -21.73
N GLY A 659 -6.47 -8.20 -21.34
CA GLY A 659 -7.75 -8.89 -21.16
C GLY A 659 -7.85 -9.88 -20.00
N SER A 660 -6.85 -10.01 -19.12
CA SER A 660 -6.92 -10.93 -17.96
C SER A 660 -6.87 -10.19 -16.61
N LEU A 661 -7.99 -9.54 -16.28
CA LEU A 661 -8.31 -9.14 -14.90
C LEU A 661 -8.80 -10.38 -14.15
N GLY A 662 -7.92 -11.07 -13.40
CA GLY A 662 -8.37 -12.25 -12.64
C GLY A 662 -7.37 -12.86 -11.66
N ASP A 663 -6.11 -13.09 -12.05
CA ASP A 663 -5.23 -13.93 -11.22
C ASP A 663 -4.11 -13.13 -10.54
N ALA A 664 -4.29 -12.90 -9.23
CA ALA A 664 -3.23 -12.53 -8.30
C ALA A 664 -2.27 -13.71 -8.08
N GLU A 665 -1.54 -14.13 -9.11
CA GLU A 665 -0.43 -15.07 -8.95
C GLU A 665 0.84 -14.34 -8.49
N ARG A 666 1.47 -14.88 -7.45
CA ARG A 666 2.71 -14.36 -6.87
C ARG A 666 3.85 -14.51 -7.87
N ASN A 667 4.43 -13.39 -8.30
CA ASN A 667 5.75 -13.36 -8.95
C ASN A 667 6.86 -13.62 -7.91
N LEU A 668 8.03 -14.11 -8.36
CA LEU A 668 9.17 -14.48 -7.51
C LEU A 668 9.74 -13.26 -6.77
N PHE A 669 9.53 -12.08 -7.36
CA PHE A 669 9.59 -10.78 -6.72
C PHE A 669 8.26 -10.06 -6.94
N PRO A 670 7.75 -9.32 -5.95
CA PRO A 670 6.47 -8.65 -6.07
C PRO A 670 6.49 -7.66 -7.24
N SER A 671 5.47 -7.73 -8.12
CA SER A 671 5.34 -6.83 -9.27
C SER A 671 5.25 -5.37 -8.84
N VAL A 672 5.63 -4.48 -9.76
CA VAL A 672 5.36 -3.04 -9.65
C VAL A 672 3.85 -2.85 -9.72
N GLU A 673 3.20 -2.77 -8.57
CA GLU A 673 1.83 -2.28 -8.48
C GLU A 673 1.82 -0.75 -8.69
N PRO A 674 0.73 -0.17 -9.23
CA PRO A 674 0.63 1.26 -9.47
C PRO A 674 0.83 2.01 -8.15
N GLY A 675 1.88 2.83 -8.09
CA GLY A 675 2.06 3.85 -7.06
C GLY A 675 1.21 5.07 -7.35
#